data_AF-A0AAN4W386-F1
#
_entry.id   AF-A0AAN4W386-F1
#
_cell.length_a   1.000
_cell.length_b   1.000
_cell.length_c   1.000
_cell.angle_alpha   90.00
_cell.angle_beta   90.00
_cell.angle_gamma   90.00
#
_symmetry.space_group_name_H-M   'P 1'
#
loop_
_entity.id
_entity.type
_entity.pdbx_description
1 polymer ?
#
loop_
_entity_poly.entity_id
_entity_poly.type
_entity_poly.pdbx_seq_one_letter_code
_entity_poly.pdbx_strand_id
1 'polypeptide(L)'
;MEILHQKSAVEQGELYNPYPGLRPFNMDEHHLFFGREHQSDEVVSKLWQHQFVSIVGNSGIGKSSFVYCGAIPTLLADHGGEEAWLILNYRFGDHPVRALSQLLAEKMEQEGMEVSVEGLEENLLHDKDSLRDVLQKLKDKTGKRILLFIDQFEELFRFRVNQEEEAYFFVEMLLHCQQAEEHPLYTVLTIRSDFVGDCAQFPNLTQEINKSQFLIPQMTREERRRAIEQPLKYIGVDMAPEVVEEVLEHMGEKGDHLPIMQHAMMRTFDYWREVNRGQGQISLKHYRAIGTMEQAMSLHANEVYNSLDENGQKVCQGLFKTITEKRGEGRGIRKPTPLHEIAEVLNETESAVIEVVEAFRKPGTTLLMPSSAQPLESETMVDISHESLMRIWEMLRIWVDEESESVKMYLRLAEAAEMHQNGSSGLWLPPDLDLAVNWKKQEKPTMAWGVRYHKAYERTMLFLEYSEQEYERFQLLKEKQQKRRLMVARIVAGVLFMGIVVALLFLFYAEQQRRIAAVKSAEAELQRDSAEQSAIRAKLSALKADSAMVVAQYEAERAVQQSEFAKEQQSVAEEKGRQAQIAEQLAVMEGEKAYRLRLLSVARSMAIKSRQISDSTTQGLVAQQAFNFFANNGGKMFDPDIYNGLYYGLKRLKPEAYNVLEGHQFNVRAISSTSSREDIFSAGSDGKILQWKGGVYEMVPEVIFDDRKLVHQAMAVSENGRYLLAGGAYPYLLFFDLTNGFEPEKIPLKGNESWRIDFGNHDRYAAVLTSSGELYKFNIQEKALEFLLKKESKINTMAMHPTLPLVITGNTRGEVHRVELASASENLLFKRNTSMITLAMNKKGSRLACGAENGVVYLYHWARMHVAEEFRGHKSRVNNLSFNTAGNRLASGSFDRTVRLWDLDFPKDQPVILDDHKDWVWSIGFSGEDDFLLAGCKDNLIRKWPAKTEQMAREMCQLLPRDLSQEEWKSYVAEDIPFEQTCQMAQELSQLR
;
A
#
# COMPACT_ATOMS: atom_id res chain seq x y z
N MET A 1 -27.05 40.31 3.95
CA MET A 1 -26.37 41.58 3.62
C MET A 1 -25.70 41.55 2.25
N GLU A 2 -25.13 40.43 1.77
CA GLU A 2 -24.59 40.31 0.40
C GLU A 2 -25.60 40.52 -0.73
N ILE A 3 -26.86 40.05 -0.58
CA ILE A 3 -27.93 40.28 -1.57
C ILE A 3 -28.28 41.77 -1.74
N LEU A 4 -28.18 42.55 -0.64
CA LEU A 4 -28.38 43.99 -0.65
C LEU A 4 -27.16 44.72 -1.25
N HIS A 5 -25.96 44.18 -1.05
CA HIS A 5 -24.72 44.74 -1.62
C HIS A 5 -24.57 44.45 -3.13
N GLN A 6 -24.99 43.28 -3.60
CA GLN A 6 -24.98 42.93 -5.03
C GLN A 6 -26.05 43.70 -5.80
N LYS A 7 -27.25 43.88 -5.23
CA LYS A 7 -28.25 44.78 -5.80
C LYS A 7 -27.79 46.25 -5.79
N SER A 8 -27.08 46.71 -4.75
CA SER A 8 -26.56 48.08 -4.71
C SER A 8 -25.37 48.32 -5.65
N ALA A 9 -24.53 47.31 -5.93
CA ALA A 9 -23.39 47.42 -6.86
C ALA A 9 -23.85 47.55 -8.33
N VAL A 10 -24.94 46.86 -8.70
CA VAL A 10 -25.61 47.01 -10.00
C VAL A 10 -26.24 48.41 -10.14
N GLU A 11 -26.78 48.97 -9.04
CA GLU A 11 -27.27 50.36 -9.02
C GLU A 11 -26.14 51.41 -9.05
N GLN A 12 -24.89 51.03 -8.76
CA GLN A 12 -23.70 51.91 -8.76
C GLN A 12 -22.79 51.75 -9.99
N GLY A 13 -23.09 50.83 -10.91
CA GLY A 13 -22.32 50.64 -12.14
C GLY A 13 -20.99 49.89 -11.96
N GLU A 14 -20.81 49.14 -10.87
CA GLU A 14 -19.61 48.31 -10.66
C GLU A 14 -19.77 46.90 -11.24
N LEU A 15 -18.79 46.46 -12.03
CA LEU A 15 -18.72 45.11 -12.60
C LEU A 15 -18.45 44.07 -11.50
N TYR A 16 -19.43 43.19 -11.27
CA TYR A 16 -19.29 42.06 -10.35
C TYR A 16 -18.57 40.88 -11.04
N ASN A 17 -17.82 40.08 -10.26
CA ASN A 17 -17.12 38.91 -10.78
C ASN A 17 -18.11 37.75 -10.97
N PRO A 18 -18.27 37.20 -12.19
CA PRO A 18 -19.28 36.18 -12.45
C PRO A 18 -18.83 34.77 -12.05
N TYR A 19 -17.57 34.59 -11.64
CA TYR A 19 -17.03 33.29 -11.23
C TYR A 19 -16.90 33.22 -9.71
N PRO A 20 -17.56 32.24 -9.06
CA PRO A 20 -17.57 32.11 -7.61
C PRO A 20 -16.27 31.56 -7.01
N GLY A 21 -15.34 31.05 -7.85
CA GLY A 21 -14.11 30.43 -7.40
C GLY A 21 -14.29 28.97 -6.98
N LEU A 22 -13.93 28.62 -5.74
CA LEU A 22 -14.02 27.24 -5.25
C LEU A 22 -15.34 26.90 -4.56
N ARG A 23 -16.12 27.90 -4.16
CA ARG A 23 -17.46 27.65 -3.63
C ARG A 23 -18.39 27.19 -4.76
N PRO A 24 -19.39 26.35 -4.46
CA PRO A 24 -20.44 26.09 -5.43
C PRO A 24 -21.19 27.38 -5.78
N PHE A 25 -21.71 27.46 -7.00
CA PHE A 25 -22.72 28.47 -7.34
C PHE A 25 -23.95 28.32 -6.44
N ASN A 26 -24.50 29.45 -6.04
CA ASN A 26 -25.74 29.55 -5.28
C ASN A 26 -26.95 29.56 -6.23
N MET A 27 -28.13 29.30 -5.69
CA MET A 27 -29.37 29.19 -6.46
C MET A 27 -29.74 30.51 -7.19
N ASP A 28 -29.44 31.65 -6.60
CA ASP A 28 -29.63 32.99 -7.17
C ASP A 28 -28.61 33.33 -8.28
N GLU A 29 -27.60 32.49 -8.50
CA GLU A 29 -26.58 32.65 -9.54
C GLU A 29 -26.83 31.75 -10.76
N HIS A 30 -28.03 31.17 -10.89
CA HIS A 30 -28.37 30.27 -12.00
C HIS A 30 -28.20 30.92 -13.38
N HIS A 31 -28.38 32.23 -13.51
CA HIS A 31 -28.16 32.98 -14.76
C HIS A 31 -26.68 33.04 -15.20
N LEU A 32 -25.75 32.64 -14.33
CA LEU A 32 -24.31 32.55 -14.61
C LEU A 32 -23.85 31.12 -14.86
N PHE A 33 -24.75 30.13 -14.75
CA PHE A 33 -24.43 28.72 -14.87
C PHE A 33 -24.77 28.20 -16.27
N PHE A 34 -23.75 27.95 -17.09
CA PHE A 34 -23.91 27.56 -18.49
C PHE A 34 -23.25 26.21 -18.82
N GLY A 35 -23.73 25.58 -19.89
CA GLY A 35 -23.13 24.36 -20.46
C GLY A 35 -23.65 23.05 -19.87
N ARG A 36 -24.75 23.09 -19.10
CA ARG A 36 -25.35 21.91 -18.45
C ARG A 36 -26.88 21.85 -18.56
N GLU A 37 -27.46 22.66 -19.44
CA GLU A 37 -28.91 22.89 -19.49
C GLU A 37 -29.67 21.60 -19.82
N HIS A 38 -29.22 20.85 -20.84
CA HIS A 38 -29.87 19.61 -21.25
C HIS A 38 -29.88 18.52 -20.16
N GLN A 39 -28.80 18.43 -19.37
CA GLN A 39 -28.69 17.47 -18.29
C GLN A 39 -29.66 17.83 -17.14
N SER A 40 -29.92 19.12 -16.91
CA SER A 40 -30.86 19.57 -15.89
C SER A 40 -32.29 19.11 -16.19
N ASP A 41 -32.73 19.23 -17.44
CA ASP A 41 -34.05 18.76 -17.88
C ASP A 41 -34.23 17.25 -17.63
N GLU A 42 -33.21 16.44 -17.94
CA GLU A 42 -33.27 14.98 -17.73
C GLU A 42 -33.39 14.62 -16.24
N VAL A 43 -32.64 15.31 -15.38
CA VAL A 43 -32.69 15.09 -13.93
C VAL A 43 -34.03 15.50 -13.34
N VAL A 44 -34.59 16.63 -13.79
CA VAL A 44 -35.93 17.07 -13.37
C VAL A 44 -36.99 16.08 -13.83
N SER A 45 -36.92 15.57 -15.06
CA SER A 45 -37.83 14.54 -15.57
C SER A 45 -37.77 13.25 -14.73
N LYS A 46 -36.57 12.79 -14.36
CA LYS A 46 -36.38 11.61 -13.51
C LYS A 46 -36.92 11.85 -12.09
N LEU A 47 -36.62 13.01 -11.51
CA LEU A 47 -37.12 13.41 -10.20
C LEU A 47 -38.65 13.48 -10.19
N TRP A 48 -39.26 14.01 -11.24
CA TRP A 48 -40.71 14.11 -11.37
C TRP A 48 -41.38 12.73 -11.50
N GLN A 49 -40.78 11.82 -12.26
CA GLN A 49 -41.32 10.47 -12.49
C GLN A 49 -41.16 9.55 -11.27
N HIS A 50 -40.04 9.65 -10.56
CA HIS A 50 -39.68 8.69 -9.51
C HIS A 50 -39.69 9.27 -8.10
N GLN A 51 -39.87 10.59 -7.95
CA GLN A 51 -39.80 11.34 -6.68
C GLN A 51 -38.44 11.25 -5.96
N PHE A 52 -37.49 10.53 -6.57
CA PHE A 52 -36.15 10.32 -6.09
C PHE A 52 -35.22 10.41 -7.30
N VAL A 53 -34.05 11.04 -7.13
CA VAL A 53 -32.97 10.95 -8.12
C VAL A 53 -31.62 10.97 -7.41
N SER A 54 -30.74 10.05 -7.83
CA SER A 54 -29.36 10.00 -7.37
C SER A 54 -28.42 10.49 -8.49
N ILE A 55 -27.76 11.60 -8.24
CA ILE A 55 -26.78 12.22 -9.14
C ILE A 55 -25.40 11.71 -8.77
N VAL A 56 -24.86 10.82 -9.60
CA VAL A 56 -23.58 10.14 -9.35
C VAL A 56 -22.51 10.75 -10.24
N GLY A 57 -21.32 11.00 -9.70
CA GLY A 57 -20.18 11.44 -10.51
C GLY A 57 -18.89 11.63 -9.73
N ASN A 58 -17.77 11.73 -10.46
CA ASN A 58 -16.45 11.96 -9.87
C ASN A 58 -16.39 13.25 -9.02
N SER A 59 -15.42 13.30 -8.11
CA SER A 59 -15.14 14.53 -7.34
C SER A 59 -14.74 15.68 -8.29
N GLY A 60 -15.22 16.89 -8.02
CA GLY A 60 -14.90 18.08 -8.82
C GLY A 60 -15.67 18.24 -10.13
N ILE A 61 -16.67 17.41 -10.45
CA ILE A 61 -17.47 17.56 -11.68
C ILE A 61 -18.58 18.64 -11.60
N GLY A 62 -18.72 19.29 -10.43
CA GLY A 62 -19.70 20.36 -10.20
C GLY A 62 -21.11 19.90 -9.78
N LYS A 63 -21.24 18.74 -9.10
CA LYS A 63 -22.55 18.16 -8.71
C LYS A 63 -23.44 19.14 -7.93
N SER A 64 -22.91 19.76 -6.87
CA SER A 64 -23.67 20.70 -6.04
C SER A 64 -24.14 21.91 -6.83
N SER A 65 -23.25 22.54 -7.63
CA SER A 65 -23.61 23.66 -8.50
C SER A 65 -24.63 23.26 -9.58
N PHE A 66 -24.51 22.06 -10.13
CA PHE A 66 -25.48 21.52 -11.07
C PHE A 66 -26.88 21.35 -10.45
N VAL A 67 -26.98 20.99 -9.17
CA VAL A 67 -28.28 20.93 -8.48
C VAL A 67 -28.81 22.34 -8.18
N TYR A 68 -28.00 23.19 -7.54
CA TYR A 68 -28.42 24.54 -7.13
C TYR A 68 -28.81 25.44 -8.30
N CYS A 69 -28.10 25.34 -9.43
CA CYS A 69 -28.26 26.27 -10.55
C CYS A 69 -28.89 25.63 -11.79
N GLY A 70 -28.86 24.30 -11.89
CA GLY A 70 -29.46 23.57 -12.99
C GLY A 70 -30.78 22.94 -12.58
N ALA A 71 -30.71 21.87 -11.79
CA ALA A 71 -31.86 21.02 -11.49
C ALA A 71 -32.97 21.75 -10.72
N ILE A 72 -32.64 22.48 -9.64
CA ILE A 72 -33.63 23.17 -8.81
C ILE A 72 -34.32 24.30 -9.60
N PRO A 73 -33.60 25.24 -10.25
CA PRO A 73 -34.26 26.29 -11.04
C PRO A 73 -35.12 25.73 -12.18
N THR A 74 -34.67 24.68 -12.84
CA THR A 74 -35.46 24.00 -13.90
C THR A 74 -36.73 23.37 -13.34
N LEU A 75 -36.65 22.71 -12.18
CA LEU A 75 -37.83 22.17 -11.46
C LEU A 75 -38.83 23.29 -11.13
N LEU A 76 -38.35 24.42 -10.63
CA LEU A 76 -39.21 25.56 -10.29
C LEU A 76 -39.86 26.17 -11.53
N ALA A 77 -39.10 26.30 -12.63
CA ALA A 77 -39.62 26.82 -13.89
C ALA A 77 -40.73 25.93 -14.47
N ASP A 78 -40.54 24.62 -14.48
CA ASP A 78 -41.47 23.66 -15.11
C ASP A 78 -42.66 23.29 -14.20
N HIS A 79 -42.49 23.38 -12.87
CA HIS A 79 -43.44 22.80 -11.91
C HIS A 79 -43.92 23.75 -10.81
N GLY A 80 -44.21 25.01 -11.16
CA GLY A 80 -45.08 25.90 -10.34
C GLY A 80 -44.39 27.05 -9.59
N GLY A 81 -43.12 27.33 -9.87
CA GLY A 81 -42.36 28.45 -9.30
C GLY A 81 -41.97 28.26 -7.82
N GLU A 82 -41.28 29.24 -7.26
CA GLU A 82 -40.81 29.25 -5.86
C GLU A 82 -41.95 29.11 -4.83
N GLU A 83 -43.16 29.56 -5.17
CA GLU A 83 -44.30 29.46 -4.26
C GLU A 83 -44.90 28.07 -4.15
N ALA A 84 -44.57 27.16 -5.07
CA ALA A 84 -45.05 25.77 -5.03
C ALA A 84 -44.15 24.83 -4.22
N TRP A 85 -42.94 25.27 -3.83
CA TRP A 85 -41.90 24.38 -3.30
C TRP A 85 -41.24 24.92 -2.02
N LEU A 86 -41.01 24.01 -1.08
CA LEU A 86 -40.16 24.19 0.09
C LEU A 86 -38.90 23.36 -0.11
N ILE A 87 -37.75 24.03 -0.22
CA ILE A 87 -36.45 23.40 -0.48
C ILE A 87 -35.68 23.25 0.82
N LEU A 88 -35.36 22.02 1.18
CA LEU A 88 -34.55 21.64 2.33
C LEU A 88 -33.16 21.22 1.83
N ASN A 89 -32.16 22.08 2.07
CA ASN A 89 -30.78 21.79 1.70
C ASN A 89 -30.07 21.15 2.90
N TYR A 90 -29.66 19.91 2.74
CA TYR A 90 -29.08 19.11 3.80
C TYR A 90 -27.65 18.67 3.45
N ARG A 91 -26.75 18.80 4.41
CA ARG A 91 -25.40 18.23 4.39
C ARG A 91 -25.13 17.52 5.71
N PHE A 92 -24.35 16.45 5.64
CA PHE A 92 -24.03 15.65 6.81
C PHE A 92 -23.02 16.40 7.70
N GLY A 93 -23.21 16.29 9.01
CA GLY A 93 -22.21 16.61 10.04
C GLY A 93 -21.96 15.37 10.91
N ASP A 94 -21.33 15.56 12.06
CA ASP A 94 -20.99 14.46 12.98
C ASP A 94 -22.23 13.73 13.55
N HIS A 95 -23.38 14.40 13.60
CA HIS A 95 -24.66 13.84 14.05
C HIS A 95 -25.76 14.05 12.99
N PRO A 96 -25.97 13.08 12.08
CA PRO A 96 -26.89 13.20 10.96
C PRO A 96 -28.32 13.58 11.37
N VAL A 97 -28.86 12.97 12.43
CA VAL A 97 -30.25 13.22 12.84
C VAL A 97 -30.39 14.59 13.51
N ARG A 98 -29.42 15.00 14.32
CA ARG A 98 -29.37 16.35 14.91
C ARG A 98 -29.29 17.45 13.85
N ALA A 99 -28.44 17.28 12.84
CA ALA A 99 -28.33 18.24 11.74
C ALA A 99 -29.65 18.38 10.98
N LEU A 100 -30.38 17.28 10.78
CA LEU A 100 -31.69 17.31 10.13
C LEU A 100 -32.72 17.99 11.03
N SER A 101 -32.66 17.74 12.34
CA SER A 101 -33.53 18.35 13.34
C SER A 101 -33.36 19.87 13.39
N GLN A 102 -32.12 20.37 13.33
CA GLN A 102 -31.82 21.80 13.25
C GLN A 102 -32.40 22.44 11.98
N LEU A 103 -32.19 21.81 10.81
CA LEU A 103 -32.73 22.29 9.54
C LEU A 103 -34.26 22.36 9.56
N LEU A 104 -34.91 21.32 10.09
CA LEU A 104 -36.38 21.27 10.19
C LEU A 104 -36.90 22.29 11.20
N ALA A 105 -36.26 22.43 12.37
CA ALA A 105 -36.63 23.42 13.38
C ALA A 105 -36.55 24.85 12.81
N GLU A 106 -35.44 25.20 12.17
CA GLU A 106 -35.25 26.53 11.55
C GLU A 106 -36.36 26.84 10.53
N LYS A 107 -36.71 25.85 9.69
CA LYS A 107 -37.79 26.01 8.71
C LYS A 107 -39.17 26.08 9.34
N MET A 108 -39.41 25.33 10.41
CA MET A 108 -40.66 25.37 11.15
C MET A 108 -40.84 26.71 11.88
N GLU A 109 -39.79 27.25 12.48
CA GLU A 109 -39.78 28.56 13.12
C GLU A 109 -40.01 29.70 12.12
N GLN A 110 -39.39 29.63 10.93
CA GLN A 110 -39.62 30.59 9.83
C GLN A 110 -41.10 30.64 9.41
N GLU A 111 -41.83 29.53 9.54
CA GLU A 111 -43.27 29.42 9.25
C GLU A 111 -44.16 29.63 10.50
N GLY A 112 -43.59 30.06 11.61
CA GLY A 112 -44.29 30.41 12.85
C GLY A 112 -44.75 29.21 13.70
N MET A 113 -44.04 28.08 13.64
CA MET A 113 -44.26 26.93 14.50
C MET A 113 -43.17 26.85 15.57
N GLU A 114 -43.56 26.84 16.86
CA GLU A 114 -42.63 26.66 17.97
C GLU A 114 -42.24 25.20 18.13
N VAL A 115 -40.96 24.89 17.97
CA VAL A 115 -40.43 23.52 18.10
C VAL A 115 -39.01 23.56 18.67
N SER A 116 -38.70 22.69 19.64
CA SER A 116 -37.32 22.55 20.13
C SER A 116 -36.53 21.56 19.25
N VAL A 117 -35.25 21.89 19.00
CA VAL A 117 -34.33 21.03 18.24
C VAL A 117 -34.15 19.68 18.95
N GLU A 118 -33.98 19.69 20.28
CA GLU A 118 -33.80 18.48 21.08
C GLU A 118 -35.05 17.59 21.05
N GLY A 119 -36.24 18.19 21.06
CA GLY A 119 -37.49 17.45 20.96
C GLY A 119 -37.70 16.82 19.59
N LEU A 120 -37.30 17.50 18.52
CA LEU A 120 -37.29 16.92 17.17
C LEU A 120 -36.28 15.79 17.05
N GLU A 121 -35.07 15.98 17.56
CA GLU A 121 -34.00 14.98 17.54
C GLU A 121 -34.44 13.69 18.25
N GLU A 122 -35.00 13.82 19.46
CA GLU A 122 -35.49 12.67 20.23
C GLU A 122 -36.62 11.92 19.49
N ASN A 123 -37.59 12.65 18.92
CA ASN A 123 -38.67 12.03 18.16
C ASN A 123 -38.15 11.31 16.91
N LEU A 124 -37.27 11.96 16.15
CA LEU A 124 -36.70 11.40 14.94
C LEU A 124 -35.89 10.13 15.23
N LEU A 125 -35.10 10.08 16.31
CA LEU A 125 -34.31 8.90 16.67
C LEU A 125 -35.13 7.67 17.10
N HIS A 126 -36.35 7.85 17.60
CA HIS A 126 -37.14 6.76 18.18
C HIS A 126 -38.23 6.21 17.24
N ASP A 127 -38.69 7.01 16.27
CA ASP A 127 -39.80 6.63 15.39
C ASP A 127 -39.52 6.99 13.92
N LYS A 128 -39.56 5.97 13.05
CA LYS A 128 -39.35 6.10 11.60
C LYS A 128 -40.44 6.91 10.91
N ASP A 129 -41.63 7.03 11.50
CA ASP A 129 -42.73 7.85 10.97
C ASP A 129 -42.59 9.33 11.35
N SER A 130 -41.74 9.67 12.33
CA SER A 130 -41.62 11.06 12.82
C SER A 130 -41.19 12.05 11.75
N LEU A 131 -40.29 11.66 10.83
CA LEU A 131 -39.91 12.52 9.70
C LEU A 131 -41.12 12.81 8.81
N ARG A 132 -41.93 11.79 8.50
CA ARG A 132 -43.13 11.95 7.68
C ARG A 132 -44.11 12.91 8.36
N ASP A 133 -44.33 12.76 9.65
CA ASP A 133 -45.26 13.58 10.41
C ASP A 133 -44.82 15.06 10.48
N VAL A 134 -43.51 15.31 10.65
CA VAL A 134 -42.95 16.68 10.64
C VAL A 134 -43.08 17.31 9.26
N LEU A 135 -42.73 16.58 8.21
CA LEU A 135 -42.86 17.06 6.83
C LEU A 135 -44.31 17.30 6.43
N GLN A 136 -45.24 16.47 6.91
CA GLN A 136 -46.66 16.65 6.67
C GLN A 136 -47.20 17.92 7.35
N LYS A 137 -46.78 18.20 8.59
CA LYS A 137 -47.12 19.48 9.26
C LYS A 137 -46.60 20.69 8.50
N LEU A 138 -45.36 20.64 8.01
CA LEU A 138 -44.78 21.71 7.17
C LEU A 138 -45.58 21.91 5.89
N LYS A 139 -45.96 20.82 5.22
CA LYS A 139 -46.78 20.86 4.01
C LYS A 139 -48.18 21.42 4.27
N ASP A 140 -48.85 21.00 5.34
CA ASP A 140 -50.19 21.48 5.70
C ASP A 140 -50.19 22.97 6.06
N LYS A 141 -49.10 23.44 6.67
CA LYS A 141 -48.91 24.85 7.02
C LYS A 141 -48.63 25.73 5.80
N THR A 142 -47.74 25.28 4.92
CA THR A 142 -47.23 26.08 3.79
C THR A 142 -48.01 25.89 2.50
N GLY A 143 -48.69 24.75 2.33
CA GLY A 143 -49.28 24.31 1.07
C GLY A 143 -48.25 23.88 0.01
N LYS A 144 -46.95 23.88 0.32
CA LYS A 144 -45.86 23.67 -0.63
C LYS A 144 -45.44 22.20 -0.72
N ARG A 145 -44.98 21.77 -1.89
CA ARG A 145 -44.30 20.47 -2.06
C ARG A 145 -42.91 20.55 -1.45
N ILE A 146 -42.40 19.44 -0.92
CA ILE A 146 -41.11 19.44 -0.23
C ILE A 146 -40.06 18.75 -1.10
N LEU A 147 -38.95 19.44 -1.33
CA LEU A 147 -37.74 18.91 -1.96
C LEU A 147 -36.63 18.83 -0.89
N LEU A 148 -36.15 17.63 -0.61
CA LEU A 148 -34.96 17.40 0.21
C LEU A 148 -33.76 17.16 -0.70
N PHE A 149 -32.85 18.13 -0.74
CA PHE A 149 -31.57 18.00 -1.43
C PHE A 149 -30.49 17.61 -0.42
N ILE A 150 -29.99 16.38 -0.52
CA ILE A 150 -28.89 15.87 0.28
C ILE A 150 -27.61 15.93 -0.57
N ASP A 151 -26.72 16.83 -0.21
CA ASP A 151 -25.45 17.01 -0.90
C ASP A 151 -24.34 16.19 -0.22
N GLN A 152 -23.40 15.67 -1.01
CA GLN A 152 -22.24 14.90 -0.55
C GLN A 152 -22.62 13.68 0.32
N PHE A 153 -23.51 12.83 -0.19
CA PHE A 153 -24.02 11.67 0.56
C PHE A 153 -22.93 10.73 1.07
N GLU A 154 -21.78 10.68 0.38
CA GLU A 154 -20.62 9.92 0.84
C GLU A 154 -20.12 10.28 2.25
N GLU A 155 -20.43 11.48 2.75
CA GLU A 155 -20.00 11.93 4.07
C GLU A 155 -20.63 11.09 5.19
N LEU A 156 -21.84 10.57 4.99
CA LEU A 156 -22.49 9.62 5.89
C LEU A 156 -21.62 8.38 6.17
N PHE A 157 -20.80 7.94 5.20
CA PHE A 157 -19.92 6.78 5.36
C PHE A 157 -18.60 7.11 6.04
N ARG A 158 -18.16 8.39 6.01
CA ARG A 158 -16.93 8.84 6.67
C ARG A 158 -17.10 8.91 8.18
N PHE A 159 -18.27 9.33 8.65
CA PHE A 159 -18.56 9.50 10.09
C PHE A 159 -18.90 8.18 10.82
N ARG A 160 -18.91 7.04 10.12
CA ARG A 160 -19.24 5.71 10.69
C ARG A 160 -18.33 5.20 11.79
N VAL A 161 -17.13 5.76 11.97
CA VAL A 161 -16.10 5.20 12.87
C VAL A 161 -16.60 5.08 14.32
N ASN A 162 -17.61 5.86 14.73
CA ASN A 162 -18.20 5.78 16.08
C ASN A 162 -19.74 5.58 16.13
N GLN A 163 -20.49 5.64 15.01
CA GLN A 163 -21.96 5.74 15.01
C GLN A 163 -22.65 5.01 13.82
N GLU A 164 -22.34 3.73 13.62
CA GLU A 164 -22.95 2.94 12.52
C GLU A 164 -24.48 2.83 12.62
N GLU A 165 -25.04 2.80 13.84
CA GLU A 165 -26.47 2.64 14.09
C GLU A 165 -27.29 3.87 13.67
N GLU A 166 -26.81 5.08 13.98
CA GLU A 166 -27.50 6.34 13.62
C GLU A 166 -27.53 6.55 12.10
N ALA A 167 -26.41 6.28 11.42
CA ALA A 167 -26.33 6.37 9.96
C ALA A 167 -27.30 5.41 9.27
N TYR A 168 -27.44 4.18 9.80
CA TYR A 168 -28.38 3.21 9.26
C TYR A 168 -29.83 3.63 9.50
N PHE A 169 -30.12 4.10 10.70
CA PHE A 169 -31.44 4.58 11.06
C PHE A 169 -31.87 5.77 10.19
N PHE A 170 -30.98 6.74 9.94
CA PHE A 170 -31.25 7.90 9.08
C PHE A 170 -31.68 7.49 7.67
N VAL A 171 -30.95 6.57 7.02
CA VAL A 171 -31.26 6.11 5.66
C VAL A 171 -32.60 5.39 5.60
N GLU A 172 -32.87 4.54 6.59
CA GLU A 172 -34.15 3.82 6.67
C GLU A 172 -35.33 4.77 6.91
N MET A 173 -35.18 5.77 7.79
CA MET A 173 -36.19 6.81 8.03
C MET A 173 -36.50 7.61 6.75
N LEU A 174 -35.47 8.04 6.02
CA LEU A 174 -35.62 8.76 4.75
C LEU A 174 -36.39 7.92 3.71
N LEU A 175 -36.01 6.66 3.53
CA LEU A 175 -36.64 5.77 2.55
C LEU A 175 -38.05 5.36 2.95
N HIS A 176 -38.32 5.20 4.24
CA HIS A 176 -39.67 4.96 4.73
C HIS A 176 -40.60 6.13 4.38
N CYS A 177 -40.12 7.37 4.57
CA CYS A 177 -40.86 8.57 4.17
C CYS A 177 -41.06 8.65 2.64
N GLN A 178 -40.08 8.22 1.84
CA GLN A 178 -40.14 8.23 0.37
C GLN A 178 -41.22 7.29 -0.20
N GLN A 179 -41.56 6.21 0.52
CA GLN A 179 -42.51 5.19 0.06
C GLN A 179 -43.98 5.49 0.39
N ALA A 180 -44.28 6.61 1.05
CA ALA A 180 -45.65 6.97 1.42
C ALA A 180 -46.46 7.44 0.20
N GLU A 181 -47.54 6.72 -0.14
CA GLU A 181 -48.37 6.98 -1.34
C GLU A 181 -49.13 8.33 -1.31
N GLU A 182 -49.44 8.85 -0.12
CA GLU A 182 -50.30 10.04 0.01
C GLU A 182 -49.52 11.36 -0.13
N HIS A 183 -48.20 11.38 0.15
CA HIS A 183 -47.40 12.61 0.26
C HIS A 183 -45.97 12.43 -0.27
N PRO A 184 -45.72 12.72 -1.57
CA PRO A 184 -44.41 12.47 -2.14
C PRO A 184 -43.38 13.49 -1.66
N LEU A 185 -42.45 13.05 -0.83
CA LEU A 185 -41.17 13.73 -0.60
C LEU A 185 -40.36 13.61 -1.89
N TYR A 186 -39.87 14.74 -2.42
CA TYR A 186 -38.94 14.72 -3.53
C TYR A 186 -37.52 14.72 -2.98
N THR A 187 -36.70 13.74 -3.36
CA THR A 187 -35.33 13.61 -2.84
C THR A 187 -34.31 13.66 -3.96
N VAL A 188 -33.32 14.55 -3.82
CA VAL A 188 -32.14 14.60 -4.69
C VAL A 188 -30.92 14.23 -3.84
N LEU A 189 -30.21 13.18 -4.22
CA LEU A 189 -28.94 12.79 -3.59
C LEU A 189 -27.78 13.07 -4.54
N THR A 190 -26.71 13.73 -4.09
CA THR A 190 -25.44 13.70 -4.83
C THR A 190 -24.50 12.69 -4.19
N ILE A 191 -23.92 11.81 -5.01
CA ILE A 191 -23.03 10.75 -4.55
C ILE A 191 -21.75 10.76 -5.39
N ARG A 192 -20.61 10.64 -4.72
CA ARG A 192 -19.35 10.32 -5.38
C ARG A 192 -19.32 8.90 -5.96
N SER A 193 -18.83 8.75 -7.19
CA SER A 193 -18.78 7.45 -7.89
C SER A 193 -18.03 6.35 -7.12
N ASP A 194 -16.99 6.73 -6.37
CA ASP A 194 -16.21 5.83 -5.53
C ASP A 194 -16.95 5.31 -4.28
N PHE A 195 -18.04 5.98 -3.86
CA PHE A 195 -18.84 5.61 -2.68
C PHE A 195 -20.15 4.88 -3.02
N VAL A 196 -20.41 4.62 -4.30
CA VAL A 196 -21.59 3.82 -4.72
C VAL A 196 -21.53 2.40 -4.13
N GLY A 197 -20.32 1.85 -3.94
CA GLY A 197 -20.13 0.56 -3.29
C GLY A 197 -20.56 0.55 -1.82
N ASP A 198 -20.37 1.65 -1.10
CA ASP A 198 -20.78 1.78 0.31
C ASP A 198 -22.31 1.85 0.46
N CYS A 199 -23.01 2.42 -0.54
CA CYS A 199 -24.47 2.41 -0.61
C CYS A 199 -25.07 0.99 -0.71
N ALA A 200 -24.31 -0.01 -1.19
CA ALA A 200 -24.78 -1.39 -1.35
C ALA A 200 -25.14 -2.07 -0.01
N GLN A 201 -24.71 -1.49 1.11
CA GLN A 201 -25.05 -1.94 2.45
C GLN A 201 -26.50 -1.62 2.84
N PHE A 202 -27.18 -0.77 2.06
CA PHE A 202 -28.58 -0.38 2.23
C PHE A 202 -29.40 -0.92 1.06
N PRO A 203 -30.07 -2.08 1.21
CA PRO A 203 -30.79 -2.72 0.10
C PRO A 203 -31.87 -1.81 -0.50
N ASN A 204 -32.64 -1.12 0.34
CA ASN A 204 -33.71 -0.21 -0.09
C ASN A 204 -33.16 1.02 -0.83
N LEU A 205 -32.07 1.60 -0.33
CA LEU A 205 -31.39 2.74 -0.99
C LEU A 205 -30.86 2.32 -2.36
N THR A 206 -30.27 1.14 -2.44
CA THR A 206 -29.71 0.59 -3.69
C THR A 206 -30.82 0.39 -4.73
N GLN A 207 -32.01 -0.03 -4.31
CA GLN A 207 -33.16 -0.14 -5.21
C GLN A 207 -33.58 1.23 -5.75
N GLU A 208 -33.68 2.26 -4.90
CA GLU A 208 -34.04 3.62 -5.33
C GLU A 208 -32.97 4.25 -6.24
N ILE A 209 -31.68 4.06 -5.92
CA ILE A 209 -30.57 4.46 -6.80
C ILE A 209 -30.71 3.78 -8.17
N ASN A 210 -30.89 2.46 -8.22
CA ASN A 210 -31.01 1.73 -9.49
C ASN A 210 -32.25 2.15 -10.31
N LYS A 211 -33.35 2.53 -9.65
CA LYS A 211 -34.56 3.03 -10.33
C LYS A 211 -34.32 4.39 -10.96
N SER A 212 -33.65 5.30 -10.25
CA SER A 212 -33.49 6.70 -10.66
C SER A 212 -32.07 7.21 -10.41
N GLN A 213 -31.14 6.68 -11.18
CA GLN A 213 -29.77 7.19 -11.25
C GLN A 213 -29.59 8.12 -12.44
N PHE A 214 -28.84 9.20 -12.22
CA PHE A 214 -28.27 10.03 -13.26
C PHE A 214 -26.75 10.13 -13.07
N LEU A 215 -26.00 9.51 -13.98
CA LEU A 215 -24.55 9.63 -14.01
C LEU A 215 -24.19 10.91 -14.75
N ILE A 216 -23.73 11.93 -14.03
CA ILE A 216 -23.39 13.21 -14.66
C ILE A 216 -22.18 13.05 -15.58
N PRO A 217 -22.31 13.27 -16.91
CA PRO A 217 -21.20 13.10 -17.84
C PRO A 217 -20.17 14.21 -17.64
N GLN A 218 -18.94 14.01 -18.13
CA GLN A 218 -18.00 15.12 -18.24
C GLN A 218 -18.49 16.15 -19.25
N MET A 219 -18.21 17.43 -19.01
CA MET A 219 -18.53 18.48 -19.98
C MET A 219 -17.72 18.28 -21.25
N THR A 220 -18.38 18.38 -22.39
CA THR A 220 -17.75 18.48 -23.71
C THR A 220 -16.95 19.77 -23.83
N ARG A 221 -16.05 19.85 -24.83
CA ARG A 221 -15.25 21.06 -25.07
C ARG A 221 -16.14 22.30 -25.30
N GLU A 222 -17.25 22.15 -26.01
CA GLU A 222 -18.21 23.23 -26.26
C GLU A 222 -18.99 23.64 -25.01
N GLU A 223 -19.41 22.69 -24.18
CA GLU A 223 -20.03 23.01 -22.88
C GLU A 223 -19.06 23.77 -21.97
N ARG A 224 -17.78 23.36 -21.93
CA ARG A 224 -16.73 24.07 -21.15
C ARG A 224 -16.49 25.48 -21.69
N ARG A 225 -16.43 25.63 -23.02
CA ARG A 225 -16.33 26.95 -23.67
C ARG A 225 -17.47 27.85 -23.23
N ARG A 226 -18.71 27.36 -23.26
CA ARG A 226 -19.89 28.12 -22.82
C ARG A 226 -19.79 28.51 -21.34
N ALA A 227 -19.36 27.60 -20.47
CA ALA A 227 -19.16 27.88 -19.05
C ALA A 227 -18.08 28.94 -18.76
N ILE A 228 -17.13 29.15 -19.68
CA ILE A 228 -16.12 30.20 -19.57
C ILE A 228 -16.65 31.50 -20.19
N GLU A 229 -17.11 31.50 -21.43
CA GLU A 229 -17.41 32.75 -22.15
C GLU A 229 -18.75 33.40 -21.76
N GLN A 230 -19.79 32.60 -21.53
CA GLN A 230 -21.15 33.12 -21.38
C GLN A 230 -21.37 33.91 -20.08
N PRO A 231 -20.80 33.54 -18.91
CA PRO A 231 -20.90 34.38 -17.71
C PRO A 231 -20.33 35.79 -17.93
N LEU A 232 -19.24 35.92 -18.69
CA LEU A 232 -18.63 37.20 -19.03
C LEU A 232 -19.46 38.00 -20.03
N LYS A 233 -19.97 37.34 -21.07
CA LYS A 233 -20.88 37.95 -22.05
C LYS A 233 -22.14 38.50 -21.37
N TYR A 234 -22.68 37.79 -20.38
CA TYR A 234 -23.85 38.22 -19.61
C TYR A 234 -23.62 39.55 -18.90
N ILE A 235 -22.43 39.77 -18.34
CA ILE A 235 -22.05 41.03 -17.67
C ILE A 235 -21.42 42.06 -18.61
N GLY A 236 -21.43 41.82 -19.92
CA GLY A 236 -20.92 42.75 -20.94
C GLY A 236 -19.39 42.84 -21.03
N VAL A 237 -18.67 41.80 -20.59
CA VAL A 237 -17.20 41.72 -20.66
C VAL A 237 -16.78 40.71 -21.72
N ASP A 238 -15.87 41.12 -22.61
CA ASP A 238 -15.30 40.24 -23.62
C ASP A 238 -13.97 39.61 -23.17
N MET A 239 -13.72 38.37 -23.60
CA MET A 239 -12.46 37.66 -23.41
C MET A 239 -11.84 37.32 -24.77
N ALA A 240 -10.53 37.46 -24.89
CA ALA A 240 -9.78 37.15 -26.10
C ALA A 240 -9.88 35.63 -26.40
N PRO A 241 -10.19 35.21 -27.64
CA PRO A 241 -10.37 33.79 -27.98
C PRO A 241 -9.17 32.92 -27.58
N GLU A 242 -7.96 33.48 -27.65
CA GLU A 242 -6.71 32.81 -27.28
C GLU A 242 -6.67 32.42 -25.80
N VAL A 243 -7.29 33.22 -24.91
CA VAL A 243 -7.40 32.88 -23.48
C VAL A 243 -8.27 31.66 -23.31
N VAL A 244 -9.43 31.64 -23.98
CA VAL A 244 -10.39 30.53 -23.89
C VAL A 244 -9.77 29.23 -24.40
N GLU A 245 -9.04 29.27 -25.52
CA GLU A 245 -8.32 28.09 -26.01
C GLU A 245 -7.25 27.62 -25.02
N GLU A 246 -6.47 28.52 -24.42
CA GLU A 246 -5.41 28.17 -23.47
C GLU A 246 -6.00 27.53 -22.19
N VAL A 247 -7.11 28.04 -21.63
CA VAL A 247 -7.75 27.36 -20.48
C VAL A 247 -8.41 26.04 -20.88
N LEU A 248 -9.02 25.93 -22.07
CA LEU A 248 -9.57 24.65 -22.56
C LEU A 248 -8.46 23.60 -22.75
N GLU A 249 -7.28 24.00 -23.20
CA GLU A 249 -6.11 23.14 -23.33
C GLU A 249 -5.59 22.69 -21.95
N HIS A 250 -5.41 23.61 -21.00
CA HIS A 250 -5.01 23.27 -19.62
C HIS A 250 -6.03 22.37 -18.90
N MET A 251 -7.33 22.49 -19.22
CA MET A 251 -8.35 21.58 -18.70
C MET A 251 -8.16 20.14 -19.19
N GLY A 252 -7.66 19.91 -20.41
CA GLY A 252 -7.45 18.58 -20.99
C GLY A 252 -8.71 17.70 -20.99
N GLU A 253 -8.55 16.36 -20.93
CA GLU A 253 -9.69 15.42 -20.83
C GLU A 253 -9.98 14.93 -19.40
N LYS A 254 -9.34 15.51 -18.38
CA LYS A 254 -9.53 15.09 -16.98
C LYS A 254 -10.77 15.74 -16.35
N GLY A 255 -11.51 14.98 -15.54
CA GLY A 255 -12.85 15.34 -15.06
C GLY A 255 -12.93 16.20 -13.79
N ASP A 256 -11.80 16.54 -13.16
CA ASP A 256 -11.71 17.18 -11.84
C ASP A 256 -11.17 18.62 -11.88
N HIS A 257 -11.06 19.20 -13.07
CA HIS A 257 -10.48 20.53 -13.29
C HIS A 257 -11.48 21.69 -13.23
N LEU A 258 -12.79 21.44 -13.08
CA LEU A 258 -13.80 22.52 -13.09
C LEU A 258 -13.64 23.52 -11.93
N PRO A 259 -13.42 23.12 -10.66
CA PRO A 259 -13.21 24.08 -9.57
C PRO A 259 -11.91 24.87 -9.75
N ILE A 260 -10.89 24.25 -10.32
CA ILE A 260 -9.60 24.91 -10.61
C ILE A 260 -9.81 25.98 -11.69
N MET A 261 -10.56 25.63 -12.74
CA MET A 261 -10.91 26.55 -13.81
C MET A 261 -11.72 27.74 -13.27
N GLN A 262 -12.76 27.49 -12.45
CA GLN A 262 -13.55 28.54 -11.81
C GLN A 262 -12.69 29.48 -10.96
N HIS A 263 -11.78 28.93 -10.15
CA HIS A 263 -10.85 29.73 -9.37
C HIS A 263 -9.90 30.56 -10.23
N ALA A 264 -9.33 29.97 -11.29
CA ALA A 264 -8.44 30.68 -12.20
C ALA A 264 -9.17 31.80 -12.95
N MET A 265 -10.42 31.58 -13.36
CA MET A 265 -11.25 32.59 -14.03
C MET A 265 -11.65 33.72 -13.09
N MET A 266 -12.05 33.41 -11.85
CA MET A 266 -12.28 34.40 -10.80
C MET A 266 -11.05 35.31 -10.63
N ARG A 267 -9.86 34.69 -10.47
CA ARG A 267 -8.58 35.41 -10.31
C ARG A 267 -8.22 36.24 -11.55
N THR A 268 -8.45 35.70 -12.74
CA THR A 268 -8.18 36.41 -14.01
C THR A 268 -9.05 37.65 -14.13
N PHE A 269 -10.33 37.54 -13.76
CA PHE A 269 -11.27 38.65 -13.76
C PHE A 269 -10.88 39.72 -12.73
N ASP A 270 -10.58 39.31 -11.49
CA ASP A 270 -10.19 40.24 -10.43
C ASP A 270 -8.92 41.02 -10.81
N TYR A 271 -7.90 40.32 -11.31
CA TYR A 271 -6.66 40.94 -11.77
C TYR A 271 -6.89 41.92 -12.94
N TRP A 272 -7.70 41.53 -13.93
CA TRP A 272 -8.06 42.42 -15.04
C TRP A 272 -8.81 43.66 -14.54
N ARG A 273 -9.76 43.50 -13.62
CA ARG A 273 -10.53 44.60 -13.05
C ARG A 273 -9.63 45.58 -12.31
N GLU A 274 -8.67 45.10 -11.52
CA GLU A 274 -7.72 45.92 -10.78
C GLU A 274 -6.77 46.70 -11.70
N VAL A 275 -6.17 46.04 -12.70
CA VAL A 275 -5.14 46.65 -13.57
C VAL A 275 -5.77 47.57 -14.63
N ASN A 276 -6.90 47.19 -15.19
CA ASN A 276 -7.52 47.90 -16.32
C ASN A 276 -8.76 48.72 -15.92
N ARG A 277 -9.12 48.79 -14.63
CA ARG A 277 -10.33 49.46 -14.12
C ARG A 277 -11.61 48.99 -14.82
N GLY A 278 -11.67 47.70 -15.19
CA GLY A 278 -12.81 47.10 -15.90
C GLY A 278 -12.97 47.54 -17.36
N GLN A 279 -11.93 48.11 -17.99
CA GLN A 279 -11.96 48.52 -19.40
C GLN A 279 -11.17 47.59 -20.32
N GLY A 280 -11.65 47.43 -21.54
CA GLY A 280 -11.03 46.59 -22.57
C GLY A 280 -11.33 45.10 -22.39
N GLN A 281 -10.66 44.27 -23.20
CA GLN A 281 -10.89 42.81 -23.23
C GLN A 281 -9.96 42.08 -22.25
N ILE A 282 -10.44 40.96 -21.67
CA ILE A 282 -9.57 40.05 -20.91
C ILE A 282 -8.60 39.37 -21.88
N SER A 283 -7.30 39.57 -21.68
CA SER A 283 -6.24 39.06 -22.55
C SER A 283 -5.38 37.99 -21.87
N LEU A 284 -4.54 37.33 -22.66
CA LEU A 284 -3.59 36.31 -22.20
C LEU A 284 -2.63 36.81 -21.12
N LYS A 285 -2.34 38.12 -21.10
CA LYS A 285 -1.50 38.74 -20.06
C LYS A 285 -2.15 38.64 -18.68
N HIS A 286 -3.47 38.81 -18.58
CA HIS A 286 -4.18 38.72 -17.31
C HIS A 286 -4.22 37.27 -16.80
N TYR A 287 -4.51 36.31 -17.68
CA TYR A 287 -4.54 34.89 -17.34
C TYR A 287 -3.16 34.35 -16.92
N ARG A 288 -2.08 34.79 -17.58
CA ARG A 288 -0.71 34.41 -17.21
C ARG A 288 -0.22 35.12 -15.94
N ALA A 289 -0.69 36.33 -15.66
CA ALA A 289 -0.30 37.07 -14.46
C ALA A 289 -0.75 36.37 -13.17
N ILE A 290 -1.87 35.65 -13.22
CA ILE A 290 -2.35 34.82 -12.10
C ILE A 290 -1.73 33.42 -12.09
N GLY A 291 -0.71 33.15 -12.91
CA GLY A 291 -0.03 31.85 -12.96
C GLY A 291 -0.84 30.75 -13.68
N THR A 292 -1.85 31.12 -14.47
CA THR A 292 -2.77 30.22 -15.19
C THR A 292 -3.49 29.23 -14.25
N MET A 293 -4.21 28.24 -14.81
CA MET A 293 -4.83 27.18 -13.99
C MET A 293 -3.82 26.36 -13.18
N GLU A 294 -2.55 26.30 -13.62
CA GLU A 294 -1.53 25.49 -12.95
C GLU A 294 -1.12 26.05 -11.59
N GLN A 295 -0.99 27.37 -11.45
CA GLN A 295 -0.45 28.00 -10.24
C GLN A 295 -1.42 28.95 -9.53
N ALA A 296 -2.53 29.36 -10.15
CA ALA A 296 -3.41 30.40 -9.59
C ALA A 296 -3.84 30.14 -8.15
N MET A 297 -4.22 28.90 -7.83
CA MET A 297 -4.64 28.54 -6.48
C MET A 297 -3.47 28.57 -5.49
N SER A 298 -2.28 28.12 -5.91
CA SER A 298 -1.07 28.13 -5.09
C SER A 298 -0.61 29.57 -4.80
N LEU A 299 -0.60 30.43 -5.83
CA LEU A 299 -0.26 31.85 -5.70
C LEU A 299 -1.24 32.57 -4.78
N HIS A 300 -2.55 32.33 -4.95
CA HIS A 300 -3.56 32.91 -4.06
C HIS A 300 -3.40 32.47 -2.61
N ALA A 301 -3.23 31.17 -2.37
CA ALA A 301 -3.04 30.67 -1.02
C ALA A 301 -1.76 31.22 -0.38
N ASN A 302 -0.68 31.38 -1.17
CA ASN A 302 0.56 32.01 -0.73
C ASN A 302 0.40 33.51 -0.43
N GLU A 303 -0.36 34.26 -1.21
CA GLU A 303 -0.66 35.68 -0.92
C GLU A 303 -1.35 35.83 0.44
N VAL A 304 -2.32 34.95 0.73
CA VAL A 304 -3.04 34.94 2.01
C VAL A 304 -2.11 34.55 3.14
N TYR A 305 -1.35 33.46 2.98
CA TYR A 305 -0.35 33.01 3.95
C TYR A 305 0.68 34.09 4.27
N ASN A 306 1.22 34.76 3.24
CA ASN A 306 2.21 35.82 3.39
C ASN A 306 1.64 37.11 3.99
N SER A 307 0.32 37.28 3.98
CA SER A 307 -0.35 38.42 4.65
C SER A 307 -0.48 38.24 6.16
N LEU A 308 -0.32 37.01 6.67
CA LEU A 308 -0.33 36.71 8.10
C LEU A 308 1.00 37.09 8.76
N ASP A 309 0.97 37.40 10.05
CA ASP A 309 2.16 37.62 10.87
C ASP A 309 2.87 36.29 11.20
N GLU A 310 4.05 36.34 11.84
CA GLU A 310 4.85 35.15 12.14
C GLU A 310 4.09 34.10 12.97
N ASN A 311 3.18 34.55 13.85
CA ASN A 311 2.36 33.63 14.64
C ASN A 311 1.24 33.03 13.79
N GLY A 312 0.51 33.85 13.03
CA GLY A 312 -0.53 33.42 12.11
C GLY A 312 -0.02 32.45 11.05
N GLN A 313 1.21 32.60 10.56
CA GLN A 313 1.82 31.65 9.63
C GLN A 313 2.06 30.26 10.25
N LYS A 314 2.48 30.21 11.53
CA LYS A 314 2.64 28.94 12.26
C LYS A 314 1.29 28.28 12.52
N VAL A 315 0.32 29.06 12.97
CA VAL A 315 -1.07 28.59 13.17
C VAL A 315 -1.65 28.09 11.86
N CYS A 316 -1.41 28.77 10.74
CA CYS A 316 -1.84 28.35 9.41
C CYS A 316 -1.23 27.01 8.99
N GLN A 317 0.10 26.85 9.11
CA GLN A 317 0.75 25.58 8.79
C GLN A 317 0.16 24.44 9.63
N GLY A 318 0.02 24.66 10.94
CA GLY A 318 -0.56 23.69 11.86
C GLY A 318 -2.01 23.35 11.56
N LEU A 319 -2.84 24.37 11.27
CA LEU A 319 -4.25 24.22 10.89
C LEU A 319 -4.38 23.29 9.68
N PHE A 320 -3.63 23.57 8.61
CA PHE A 320 -3.70 22.78 7.39
C PHE A 320 -3.16 21.35 7.58
N LYS A 321 -2.10 21.15 8.40
CA LYS A 321 -1.65 19.80 8.82
C LYS A 321 -2.72 19.06 9.61
N THR A 322 -3.53 19.77 10.41
CA THR A 322 -4.55 19.20 11.29
C THR A 322 -5.79 18.72 10.52
N ILE A 323 -6.20 19.50 9.52
CA ILE A 323 -7.43 19.25 8.72
C ILE A 323 -7.18 18.42 7.46
N THR A 324 -5.96 17.92 7.25
CA THR A 324 -5.60 17.07 6.11
C THR A 324 -4.86 15.82 6.58
N GLU A 325 -4.95 14.72 5.83
CA GLU A 325 -4.28 13.46 6.16
C GLU A 325 -3.83 12.76 4.86
N LYS A 326 -2.81 11.91 4.94
CA LYS A 326 -2.35 11.08 3.82
C LYS A 326 -2.70 9.62 4.07
N ARG A 327 -3.58 9.02 3.24
CA ARG A 327 -3.93 7.58 3.31
C ARG A 327 -3.52 6.84 2.03
N GLY A 328 -2.97 5.63 2.18
CA GLY A 328 -2.69 4.74 1.04
C GLY A 328 -1.69 5.32 0.05
N GLU A 329 -1.96 5.18 -1.27
CA GLU A 329 -1.14 5.47 -2.47
C GLU A 329 -0.60 6.92 -2.62
N GLY A 330 -0.45 7.67 -1.53
CA GLY A 330 0.17 8.99 -1.52
C GLY A 330 -0.78 10.15 -1.79
N ARG A 331 -2.09 9.92 -1.86
CA ARG A 331 -3.10 10.97 -2.07
C ARG A 331 -3.53 11.58 -0.72
N GLY A 332 -3.47 12.91 -0.63
CA GLY A 332 -4.05 13.66 0.49
C GLY A 332 -5.57 13.53 0.51
N ILE A 333 -6.14 13.33 1.69
CA ILE A 333 -7.57 13.30 1.99
C ILE A 333 -7.90 14.40 2.99
N ARG A 334 -9.16 14.84 2.99
CA ARG A 334 -9.67 15.80 3.96
C ARG A 334 -9.90 15.15 5.32
N LYS A 335 -9.67 15.90 6.38
CA LYS A 335 -9.94 15.52 7.77
C LYS A 335 -10.62 16.70 8.47
N PRO A 336 -11.92 16.96 8.21
CA PRO A 336 -12.66 18.01 8.90
C PRO A 336 -12.46 17.89 10.42
N THR A 337 -12.15 18.99 11.10
CA THR A 337 -11.83 18.98 12.53
C THR A 337 -12.51 20.15 13.25
N PRO A 338 -13.09 19.98 14.45
CA PRO A 338 -13.66 21.08 15.22
C PRO A 338 -12.63 22.16 15.56
N LEU A 339 -13.07 23.41 15.66
CA LEU A 339 -12.22 24.55 15.98
C LEU A 339 -11.46 24.36 17.31
N HIS A 340 -12.13 23.87 18.36
CA HIS A 340 -11.51 23.63 19.66
C HIS A 340 -10.41 22.57 19.59
N GLU A 341 -10.64 21.46 18.88
CA GLU A 341 -9.65 20.39 18.72
C GLU A 341 -8.43 20.90 17.94
N ILE A 342 -8.64 21.75 16.93
CA ILE A 342 -7.53 22.40 16.21
C ILE A 342 -6.71 23.27 17.17
N ALA A 343 -7.37 24.09 17.99
CA ALA A 343 -6.69 24.93 18.97
C ALA A 343 -5.88 24.10 19.98
N GLU A 344 -6.43 22.99 20.47
CA GLU A 344 -5.74 22.05 21.38
C GLU A 344 -4.53 21.36 20.73
N VAL A 345 -4.69 20.88 19.49
CA VAL A 345 -3.61 20.24 18.72
C VAL A 345 -2.44 21.19 18.53
N LEU A 346 -2.73 22.46 18.23
CA LEU A 346 -1.73 23.50 18.03
C LEU A 346 -1.20 24.10 19.34
N ASN A 347 -1.85 23.82 20.46
CA ASN A 347 -1.60 24.46 21.75
C ASN A 347 -1.68 26.00 21.64
N GLU A 348 -2.75 26.48 21.01
CA GLU A 348 -3.04 27.89 20.73
C GLU A 348 -4.47 28.26 21.16
N THR A 349 -4.80 29.55 21.15
CA THR A 349 -6.17 30.00 21.47
C THR A 349 -7.11 29.85 20.27
N GLU A 350 -8.39 29.55 20.51
CA GLU A 350 -9.43 29.52 19.46
C GLU A 350 -9.47 30.84 18.67
N SER A 351 -9.27 31.98 19.34
CA SER A 351 -9.20 33.31 18.69
C SER A 351 -8.11 33.38 17.62
N ALA A 352 -6.92 32.84 17.90
CA ALA A 352 -5.81 32.84 16.94
C ALA A 352 -6.10 31.94 15.72
N VAL A 353 -6.77 30.80 15.95
CA VAL A 353 -7.21 29.91 14.87
C VAL A 353 -8.30 30.58 14.03
N ILE A 354 -9.27 31.25 14.66
CA ILE A 354 -10.35 32.00 13.99
C ILE A 354 -9.77 33.06 13.06
N GLU A 355 -8.79 33.85 13.51
CA GLU A 355 -8.16 34.89 12.68
C GLU A 355 -7.57 34.33 11.39
N VAL A 356 -6.89 33.18 11.47
CA VAL A 356 -6.35 32.49 10.30
C VAL A 356 -7.45 31.91 9.42
N VAL A 357 -8.44 31.23 10.01
CA VAL A 357 -9.55 30.64 9.26
C VAL A 357 -10.31 31.71 8.49
N GLU A 358 -10.58 32.87 9.11
CA GLU A 358 -11.23 34.02 8.46
C GLU A 358 -10.47 34.54 7.24
N ALA A 359 -9.13 34.63 7.34
CA ALA A 359 -8.29 35.05 6.23
C ALA A 359 -8.43 34.15 4.99
N PHE A 360 -8.66 32.85 5.21
CA PHE A 360 -8.78 31.81 4.17
C PHE A 360 -10.23 31.47 3.77
N ARG A 361 -11.25 32.11 4.37
CA ARG A 361 -12.67 31.92 4.00
C ARG A 361 -13.40 33.21 3.61
N LYS A 362 -12.75 34.37 3.70
CA LYS A 362 -13.32 35.67 3.30
C LYS A 362 -13.85 35.63 1.85
N PRO A 363 -14.84 36.44 1.49
CA PRO A 363 -15.32 36.55 0.12
C PRO A 363 -14.15 36.81 -0.87
N GLY A 364 -14.11 36.02 -1.94
CA GLY A 364 -12.99 36.00 -2.91
C GLY A 364 -11.87 35.00 -2.56
N THR A 365 -11.66 34.69 -1.28
CA THR A 365 -10.67 33.69 -0.81
C THR A 365 -11.42 32.56 -0.09
N THR A 366 -12.19 31.77 -0.83
CA THR A 366 -12.97 30.64 -0.29
C THR A 366 -12.15 29.33 -0.33
N LEU A 367 -11.05 29.27 0.43
CA LEU A 367 -10.17 28.10 0.47
C LEU A 367 -10.51 27.15 1.63
N LEU A 368 -11.15 27.67 2.68
CA LEU A 368 -11.68 26.91 3.82
C LEU A 368 -13.22 26.99 3.92
N MET A 369 -13.78 26.03 4.65
CA MET A 369 -15.19 25.90 5.04
C MET A 369 -15.28 25.85 6.57
N PRO A 370 -16.41 26.29 7.19
CA PRO A 370 -17.64 26.75 6.54
C PRO A 370 -17.50 28.17 5.96
N SER A 371 -18.48 28.59 5.16
CA SER A 371 -18.47 29.92 4.54
C SER A 371 -18.40 31.05 5.56
N SER A 372 -17.89 32.23 5.16
CA SER A 372 -17.82 33.42 6.02
C SER A 372 -19.17 33.92 6.53
N ALA A 373 -20.30 33.48 5.95
CA ALA A 373 -21.63 33.83 6.43
C ALA A 373 -21.97 33.14 7.75
N GLN A 374 -21.32 32.02 8.07
CA GLN A 374 -21.52 31.29 9.31
C GLN A 374 -20.48 31.73 10.37
N PRO A 375 -20.92 32.17 11.56
CA PRO A 375 -19.99 32.48 12.65
C PRO A 375 -19.21 31.23 13.07
N LEU A 376 -17.94 31.41 13.45
CA LEU A 376 -17.13 30.33 13.99
C LEU A 376 -17.35 30.24 15.51
N GLU A 377 -17.83 29.09 15.93
CA GLU A 377 -17.98 28.69 17.33
C GLU A 377 -17.04 27.51 17.63
N SER A 378 -16.85 27.19 18.91
CA SER A 378 -15.93 26.16 19.39
C SER A 378 -16.16 24.76 18.74
N GLU A 379 -17.42 24.40 18.48
CA GLU A 379 -17.81 23.14 17.82
C GLU A 379 -17.86 23.22 16.28
N THR A 380 -17.46 24.35 15.70
CA THR A 380 -17.55 24.52 14.24
C THR A 380 -16.48 23.70 13.53
N MET A 381 -16.91 22.86 12.59
CA MET A 381 -16.04 22.00 11.79
C MET A 381 -15.32 22.78 10.70
N VAL A 382 -13.99 22.86 10.79
CA VAL A 382 -13.14 23.49 9.78
C VAL A 382 -12.62 22.44 8.80
N ASP A 383 -12.77 22.71 7.50
CA ASP A 383 -12.26 21.85 6.42
C ASP A 383 -11.76 22.70 5.23
N ILE A 384 -11.01 22.09 4.32
CA ILE A 384 -10.68 22.70 3.03
C ILE A 384 -11.91 22.69 2.10
N SER A 385 -12.11 23.76 1.32
CA SER A 385 -13.25 23.85 0.40
C SER A 385 -13.17 22.81 -0.72
N HIS A 386 -11.96 22.52 -1.24
CA HIS A 386 -11.78 21.55 -2.31
C HIS A 386 -10.49 20.71 -2.21
N GLU A 387 -10.56 19.40 -2.54
CA GLU A 387 -9.40 18.48 -2.51
C GLU A 387 -8.27 18.89 -3.47
N SER A 388 -8.61 19.67 -4.51
CA SER A 388 -7.61 20.19 -5.46
C SER A 388 -6.58 21.08 -4.79
N LEU A 389 -6.91 21.70 -3.65
CA LEU A 389 -5.97 22.52 -2.89
C LEU A 389 -4.74 21.71 -2.46
N MET A 390 -4.92 20.48 -1.98
CA MET A 390 -3.83 19.58 -1.57
C MET A 390 -2.91 19.15 -2.72
N ARG A 391 -3.38 19.28 -3.97
CA ARG A 391 -2.61 18.85 -5.16
C ARG A 391 -1.84 20.00 -5.80
N ILE A 392 -2.41 21.19 -5.77
CA ILE A 392 -1.90 22.37 -6.48
C ILE A 392 -1.09 23.27 -5.56
N TRP A 393 -1.49 23.41 -4.30
CA TRP A 393 -0.77 24.26 -3.37
C TRP A 393 0.49 23.55 -2.87
N GLU A 394 1.64 24.00 -3.34
CA GLU A 394 2.93 23.34 -3.11
C GLU A 394 3.30 23.28 -1.63
N MET A 395 3.05 24.36 -0.88
CA MET A 395 3.30 24.41 0.56
C MET A 395 2.44 23.38 1.31
N LEU A 396 1.15 23.29 0.98
CA LEU A 396 0.26 22.31 1.60
C LEU A 396 0.71 20.88 1.32
N ARG A 397 1.18 20.57 0.10
CA ARG A 397 1.71 19.25 -0.23
C ARG A 397 2.91 18.89 0.65
N ILE A 398 3.83 19.84 0.84
CA ILE A 398 5.01 19.66 1.72
C ILE A 398 4.54 19.45 3.16
N TRP A 399 3.60 20.25 3.66
CA TRP A 399 3.08 20.13 5.03
C TRP A 399 2.38 18.79 5.29
N VAL A 400 1.59 18.29 4.33
CA VAL A 400 0.95 16.98 4.41
C VAL A 400 1.98 15.85 4.45
N ASP A 401 3.07 15.98 3.69
CA ASP A 401 4.17 15.00 3.68
C ASP A 401 4.96 15.03 5.00
N GLU A 402 5.28 16.21 5.51
CA GLU A 402 5.92 16.40 6.83
C GLU A 402 5.07 15.79 7.96
N GLU A 403 3.76 16.07 7.97
CA GLU A 403 2.83 15.51 8.95
C GLU A 403 2.81 13.98 8.86
N SER A 404 2.76 13.42 7.65
CA SER A 404 2.78 11.97 7.45
C SER A 404 4.05 11.31 7.99
N GLU A 405 5.22 11.92 7.79
CA GLU A 405 6.49 11.42 8.33
C GLU A 405 6.55 11.54 9.86
N SER A 406 6.03 12.64 10.42
CA SER A 406 5.92 12.87 11.86
C SER A 406 5.04 11.79 12.53
N VAL A 407 3.89 11.49 11.92
CA VAL A 407 2.98 10.43 12.38
C VAL A 407 3.63 9.05 12.31
N LYS A 408 4.37 8.73 11.23
CA LYS A 408 5.09 7.45 11.12
C LYS A 408 6.13 7.29 12.22
N MET A 409 6.91 8.34 12.50
CA MET A 409 7.89 8.31 13.59
C MET A 409 7.22 8.06 14.94
N TYR A 410 6.13 8.78 15.23
CA TYR A 410 5.36 8.62 16.46
C TYR A 410 4.77 7.21 16.61
N LEU A 411 4.19 6.64 15.55
CA LEU A 411 3.64 5.27 15.58
C LEU A 411 4.72 4.22 15.84
N ARG A 412 5.91 4.37 15.23
CA ARG A 412 7.06 3.48 15.51
C ARG A 412 7.51 3.57 16.97
N LEU A 413 7.53 4.79 17.53
CA LEU A 413 7.87 5.01 18.93
C LEU A 413 6.81 4.41 19.87
N ALA A 414 5.53 4.53 19.53
CA ALA A 414 4.43 3.97 20.30
C ALA A 414 4.44 2.43 20.33
N GLU A 415 4.72 1.81 19.18
CA GLU A 415 4.89 0.36 19.04
C GLU A 415 6.09 -0.14 19.87
N ALA A 416 7.22 0.57 19.81
CA ALA A 416 8.39 0.22 20.62
C ALA A 416 8.14 0.35 22.13
N ALA A 417 7.44 1.41 22.55
CA ALA A 417 7.04 1.59 23.94
C ALA A 417 6.15 0.43 24.43
N GLU A 418 5.26 -0.09 23.56
CA GLU A 418 4.44 -1.26 23.85
C GLU A 418 5.26 -2.55 23.96
N MET A 419 6.15 -2.80 23.01
CA MET A 419 7.04 -3.97 23.05
C MET A 419 7.94 -3.96 24.29
N HIS A 420 8.42 -2.79 24.71
CA HIS A 420 9.20 -2.64 25.94
C HIS A 420 8.36 -2.90 27.20
N GLN A 421 7.13 -2.39 27.25
CA GLN A 421 6.22 -2.67 28.36
C GLN A 421 5.91 -4.17 28.49
N ASN A 422 5.79 -4.87 27.35
CA ASN A 422 5.55 -6.31 27.29
C ASN A 422 6.83 -7.15 27.47
N GLY A 423 7.97 -6.52 27.77
CA GLY A 423 9.26 -7.18 27.99
C GLY A 423 9.85 -7.85 26.73
N SER A 424 9.33 -7.54 25.55
CA SER A 424 9.73 -8.13 24.27
C SER A 424 10.86 -7.36 23.58
N SER A 425 11.12 -6.11 24.00
CA SER A 425 12.19 -5.24 23.48
C SER A 425 12.86 -4.43 24.59
N GLY A 426 14.11 -4.02 24.38
CA GLY A 426 14.83 -3.06 25.23
C GLY A 426 14.55 -1.60 24.86
N LEU A 427 15.19 -0.67 25.59
CA LEU A 427 15.17 0.77 25.32
C LEU A 427 15.80 1.10 23.96
N TRP A 428 15.40 2.22 23.38
CA TRP A 428 15.99 2.69 22.13
C TRP A 428 17.42 3.19 22.34
N LEU A 429 18.28 2.89 21.36
CA LEU A 429 19.68 3.30 21.31
C LEU A 429 19.92 4.09 20.01
N PRO A 430 21.01 4.86 19.91
CA PRO A 430 21.42 5.47 18.65
C PRO A 430 21.62 4.41 17.55
N PRO A 431 21.17 4.67 16.30
CA PRO A 431 20.73 5.98 15.79
C PRO A 431 19.24 6.30 16.01
N ASP A 432 18.39 5.32 16.31
CA ASP A 432 16.93 5.51 16.38
C ASP A 432 16.51 6.46 17.51
N LEU A 433 17.22 6.41 18.65
CA LEU A 433 17.02 7.35 19.75
C LEU A 433 17.29 8.80 19.33
N ASP A 434 18.38 9.04 18.60
CA ASP A 434 18.75 10.39 18.17
C ASP A 434 17.73 10.95 17.17
N LEU A 435 17.24 10.12 16.26
CA LEU A 435 16.17 10.49 15.33
C LEU A 435 14.89 10.87 16.07
N ALA A 436 14.49 10.09 17.07
CA ALA A 436 13.29 10.35 17.86
C ALA A 436 13.39 11.60 18.74
N VAL A 437 14.56 11.82 19.37
CA VAL A 437 14.81 13.01 20.19
C VAL A 437 14.84 14.27 19.32
N ASN A 438 15.48 14.21 18.15
CA ASN A 438 15.50 15.34 17.21
C ASN A 438 14.11 15.64 16.67
N TRP A 439 13.34 14.61 16.32
CA TRP A 439 11.93 14.74 15.93
C TRP A 439 11.10 15.41 17.04
N LYS A 440 11.17 14.94 18.29
CA LYS A 440 10.46 15.56 19.43
C LYS A 440 10.82 17.04 19.62
N LYS A 441 12.09 17.41 19.42
CA LYS A 441 12.58 18.80 19.53
C LYS A 441 12.08 19.69 18.40
N GLN A 442 11.99 19.15 17.18
CA GLN A 442 11.57 19.87 15.98
C GLN A 442 10.05 20.03 15.92
N GLU A 443 9.32 18.92 16.02
CA GLU A 443 7.85 18.88 15.82
C GLU A 443 7.07 19.27 17.08
N LYS A 444 7.66 19.12 18.28
CA LYS A 444 7.03 19.43 19.58
C LYS A 444 5.58 18.92 19.69
N PRO A 445 5.35 17.61 19.51
CA PRO A 445 4.01 17.06 19.49
C PRO A 445 3.26 17.38 20.79
N THR A 446 1.99 17.73 20.68
CA THR A 446 1.09 17.93 21.83
C THR A 446 0.41 16.61 22.19
N MET A 447 -0.16 16.52 23.39
CA MET A 447 -0.95 15.35 23.78
C MET A 447 -2.18 15.19 22.88
N ALA A 448 -2.88 16.29 22.60
CA ALA A 448 -4.02 16.32 21.69
C ALA A 448 -3.62 15.78 20.30
N TRP A 449 -2.49 16.23 19.75
CA TRP A 449 -1.97 15.71 18.48
C TRP A 449 -1.71 14.19 18.52
N GLY A 450 -1.01 13.70 19.55
CA GLY A 450 -0.59 12.30 19.62
C GLY A 450 -1.75 11.32 19.82
N VAL A 451 -2.75 11.69 20.61
CA VAL A 451 -3.93 10.84 20.89
C VAL A 451 -4.76 10.60 19.63
N ARG A 452 -4.76 11.53 18.66
CA ARG A 452 -5.42 11.38 17.35
C ARG A 452 -4.91 10.17 16.56
N TYR A 453 -3.66 9.77 16.78
CA TYR A 453 -3.02 8.67 16.04
C TYR A 453 -2.82 7.42 16.92
N HIS A 454 -2.51 7.60 18.20
CA HIS A 454 -2.32 6.50 19.14
C HIS A 454 -2.66 6.91 20.57
N LYS A 455 -3.53 6.14 21.23
CA LYS A 455 -4.05 6.46 22.58
C LYS A 455 -2.98 6.55 23.67
N ALA A 456 -1.85 5.86 23.49
CA ALA A 456 -0.80 5.77 24.51
C ALA A 456 0.28 6.87 24.39
N TYR A 457 -0.10 8.13 24.21
CA TYR A 457 0.84 9.25 24.05
C TYR A 457 1.79 9.40 25.24
N GLU A 458 1.25 9.47 26.45
CA GLU A 458 2.04 9.65 27.68
C GLU A 458 3.06 8.53 27.87
N ARG A 459 2.63 7.27 27.70
CA ARG A 459 3.50 6.09 27.75
C ARG A 459 4.64 6.20 26.75
N THR A 460 4.32 6.63 25.53
CA THR A 460 5.27 6.73 24.42
C THR A 460 6.33 7.79 24.71
N MET A 461 5.91 8.96 25.21
CA MET A 461 6.83 10.04 25.58
C MET A 461 7.69 9.68 26.79
N LEU A 462 7.11 9.00 27.79
CA LEU A 462 7.85 8.51 28.95
C LEU A 462 8.91 7.47 28.56
N PHE A 463 8.59 6.58 27.62
CA PHE A 463 9.54 5.60 27.09
C PHE A 463 10.73 6.28 26.39
N LEU A 464 10.47 7.32 25.58
CA LEU A 464 11.52 8.09 24.91
C LEU A 464 12.42 8.81 25.92
N GLU A 465 11.81 9.49 26.90
CA GLU A 465 12.56 10.19 27.96
C GLU A 465 13.40 9.23 28.79
N TYR A 466 12.84 8.06 29.13
CA TYR A 466 13.57 7.05 29.87
C TYR A 466 14.73 6.46 29.06
N SER A 467 14.55 6.26 27.75
CA SER A 467 15.60 5.83 26.83
C SER A 467 16.73 6.88 26.72
N GLU A 468 16.38 8.16 26.63
CA GLU A 468 17.32 9.29 26.60
C GLU A 468 18.12 9.38 27.91
N GLN A 469 17.44 9.36 29.06
CA GLN A 469 18.08 9.47 30.38
C GLN A 469 19.04 8.32 30.67
N GLU A 470 18.64 7.08 30.37
CA GLU A 470 19.52 5.92 30.58
C GLU A 470 20.73 5.95 29.64
N TYR A 471 20.57 6.43 28.40
CA TYR A 471 21.68 6.63 27.49
C TYR A 471 22.66 7.72 27.97
N GLU A 472 22.17 8.88 28.42
CA GLU A 472 22.99 9.94 29.00
C GLU A 472 23.73 9.47 30.26
N ARG A 473 23.04 8.73 31.12
CA ARG A 473 23.63 8.14 32.33
C ARG A 473 24.75 7.17 31.97
N PHE A 474 24.54 6.33 30.97
CA PHE A 474 25.55 5.42 30.46
C PHE A 474 26.79 6.18 29.94
N GLN A 475 26.59 7.28 29.20
CA GLN A 475 27.68 8.15 28.73
C GLN A 475 28.44 8.81 29.90
N LEU A 476 27.75 9.37 30.88
CA LEU A 476 28.37 9.97 32.07
C LEU A 476 29.17 8.96 32.90
N LEU A 477 28.68 7.72 33.01
CA LEU A 477 29.41 6.64 33.68
C LEU A 477 30.70 6.29 32.92
N LYS A 478 30.63 6.23 31.58
CA LYS A 478 31.78 5.98 30.71
C LYS A 478 32.81 7.10 30.83
N GLU A 479 32.41 8.36 30.83
CA GLU A 479 33.29 9.51 31.07
C GLU A 479 33.92 9.49 32.46
N LYS A 480 33.14 9.20 33.52
CA LYS A 480 33.65 9.08 34.88
C LYS A 480 34.68 7.95 35.00
N GLN A 481 34.45 6.81 34.33
CA GLN A 481 35.44 5.73 34.27
C GLN A 481 36.72 6.17 33.56
N GLN A 482 36.61 6.88 32.43
CA GLN A 482 37.78 7.43 31.72
C GLN A 482 38.56 8.42 32.60
N LYS A 483 37.88 9.36 33.27
CA LYS A 483 38.50 10.32 34.19
C LYS A 483 39.18 9.63 35.38
N ARG A 484 38.57 8.58 35.95
CA ARG A 484 39.18 7.77 37.03
C ARG A 484 40.44 7.06 36.56
N ARG A 485 40.44 6.44 35.38
CA ARG A 485 41.64 5.81 34.79
C ARG A 485 42.77 6.83 34.62
N LEU A 486 42.44 8.03 34.16
CA LEU A 486 43.40 9.11 33.94
C LEU A 486 43.96 9.67 35.27
N MET A 487 43.14 9.77 36.31
CA MET A 487 43.57 10.18 37.66
C MET A 487 44.51 9.14 38.28
N VAL A 488 44.18 7.85 38.20
CA VAL A 488 45.04 6.77 38.71
C VAL A 488 46.40 6.79 37.99
N ALA A 489 46.41 6.97 36.67
CA ALA A 489 47.65 7.11 35.90
C ALA A 489 48.51 8.31 36.36
N ARG A 490 47.89 9.45 36.68
CA ARG A 490 48.60 10.64 37.21
C ARG A 490 49.17 10.42 38.61
N ILE A 491 48.45 9.73 39.50
CA ILE A 491 48.94 9.41 40.85
C ILE A 491 50.16 8.49 40.76
N VAL A 492 50.10 7.45 39.93
CA VAL A 492 51.23 6.54 39.69
C VAL A 492 52.44 7.30 39.15
N ALA A 493 52.25 8.20 38.19
CA ALA A 493 53.33 9.04 37.66
C ALA A 493 53.93 9.99 38.73
N GLY A 494 53.11 10.56 39.61
CA GLY A 494 53.54 11.43 40.71
C GLY A 494 54.38 10.70 41.78
N VAL A 495 54.00 9.46 42.13
CA VAL A 495 54.76 8.62 43.07
C VAL A 495 56.15 8.29 42.50
N LEU A 496 56.22 7.94 41.22
CA LEU A 496 57.49 7.69 40.52
C LEU A 496 58.38 8.95 40.51
N PHE A 497 57.81 10.12 40.24
CA PHE A 497 58.54 11.39 40.26
C PHE A 497 59.09 11.73 41.67
N MET A 498 58.30 11.52 42.72
CA MET A 498 58.73 11.76 44.10
C MET A 498 59.88 10.83 44.51
N GLY A 499 59.85 9.57 44.07
CA GLY A 499 60.96 8.63 44.26
C GLY A 499 62.27 9.11 43.61
N ILE A 500 62.20 9.70 42.41
CA ILE A 500 63.36 10.27 41.72
C ILE A 500 63.92 11.49 42.49
N VAL A 501 63.07 12.37 43.00
CA VAL A 501 63.49 13.55 43.79
C VAL A 501 64.17 13.11 45.09
N VAL A 502 63.63 12.11 45.78
CA VAL A 502 64.25 11.55 47.00
C VAL A 502 65.62 10.94 46.69
N ALA A 503 65.75 10.19 45.59
CA ALA A 503 67.04 9.64 45.16
C ALA A 503 68.07 10.73 44.86
N LEU A 504 67.68 11.83 44.22
CA LEU A 504 68.55 12.98 43.96
C LEU A 504 68.96 13.71 45.24
N LEU A 505 68.08 13.84 46.22
CA LEU A 505 68.40 14.39 47.54
C LEU A 505 69.42 13.52 48.31
N PHE A 506 69.29 12.19 48.22
CA PHE A 506 70.27 11.27 48.79
C PHE A 506 71.64 11.37 48.11
N LEU A 507 71.66 11.53 46.78
CA LEU A 507 72.91 11.76 46.03
C LEU A 507 73.57 13.09 46.42
N PHE A 508 72.79 14.15 46.58
CA PHE A 508 73.31 15.45 47.02
C PHE A 508 73.87 15.39 48.47
N TYR A 509 73.19 14.68 49.37
CA TYR A 509 73.66 14.44 50.74
C TYR A 509 74.97 13.62 50.76
N ALA A 510 75.10 12.62 49.89
CA ALA A 510 76.33 11.84 49.73
C ALA A 510 77.51 12.67 49.19
N GLU A 511 77.26 13.63 48.30
CA GLU A 511 78.28 14.55 47.76
C GLU A 511 78.80 15.53 48.83
N GLN A 512 77.93 16.00 49.72
CA GLN A 512 78.29 16.82 50.89
C GLN A 512 79.19 16.06 51.88
N GLN A 513 78.88 14.78 52.16
CA GLN A 513 79.73 13.89 52.97
C GLN A 513 81.12 13.69 52.35
N ARG A 514 81.21 13.55 51.02
CA ARG A 514 82.51 13.46 50.32
C ARG A 514 83.36 14.72 50.47
N ARG A 515 82.76 15.91 50.46
CA ARG A 515 83.50 17.18 50.65
C ARG A 515 84.04 17.33 52.08
N ILE A 516 83.29 16.85 53.08
CA ILE A 516 83.73 16.85 54.49
C ILE A 516 84.84 15.79 54.71
N ALA A 517 84.80 14.67 54.00
CA ALA A 517 85.84 13.64 54.04
C ALA A 517 87.14 14.07 53.33
N ALA A 518 87.05 14.86 52.26
CA ALA A 518 88.21 15.35 51.50
C ALA A 518 89.08 16.37 52.25
N VAL A 519 88.51 17.10 53.23
CA VAL A 519 89.27 18.02 54.08
C VAL A 519 90.05 17.28 55.19
N LYS A 520 89.62 16.05 55.55
CA LYS A 520 90.32 15.19 56.51
C LYS A 520 91.43 14.33 55.90
N SER A 521 91.43 14.12 54.58
CA SER A 521 92.41 13.28 53.88
C SER A 521 93.69 14.00 53.45
N ALA A 522 93.76 15.34 53.58
CA ALA A 522 94.91 16.13 53.15
C ALA A 522 96.13 16.04 54.10
N GLU A 523 96.00 15.46 55.29
CA GLU A 523 97.09 15.37 56.29
C GLU A 523 97.81 14.01 56.35
N ALA A 524 97.35 12.96 55.65
CA ALA A 524 97.79 11.58 55.92
C ALA A 524 98.67 10.91 54.83
N GLU A 525 99.01 11.60 53.74
CA GLU A 525 99.55 10.99 52.51
C GLU A 525 101.00 11.47 52.22
N LEU A 526 101.99 11.00 52.97
CA LEU A 526 103.42 11.30 52.67
C LEU A 526 104.40 10.11 52.74
N GLN A 527 104.00 8.85 52.97
CA GLN A 527 105.02 7.85 53.37
C GLN A 527 105.07 6.43 52.79
N ARG A 528 104.24 5.97 51.84
CA ARG A 528 104.36 4.54 51.41
C ARG A 528 104.21 4.26 49.91
N ASP A 529 104.96 4.99 49.09
CA ASP A 529 104.65 5.18 47.67
C ASP A 529 105.50 4.41 46.62
N SER A 530 106.14 3.27 46.90
CA SER A 530 106.92 2.58 45.81
C SER A 530 106.83 1.07 45.68
N ALA A 531 106.31 0.34 46.68
CA ALA A 531 106.10 -1.10 46.54
C ALA A 531 104.72 -1.46 45.94
N GLU A 532 103.78 -0.51 45.93
CA GLU A 532 102.40 -0.72 45.49
C GLU A 532 102.17 -0.37 44.01
N GLN A 533 103.08 0.40 43.39
CA GLN A 533 102.92 0.94 42.04
C GLN A 533 102.84 -0.13 40.93
N SER A 534 103.46 -1.30 41.12
CA SER A 534 103.40 -2.43 40.18
C SER A 534 102.11 -3.25 40.30
N ALA A 535 101.57 -3.38 41.52
CA ALA A 535 100.27 -4.01 41.77
C ALA A 535 99.10 -3.08 41.36
N ILE A 536 99.28 -1.77 41.52
CA ILE A 536 98.31 -0.74 41.16
C ILE A 536 98.13 -0.68 39.64
N ARG A 537 99.18 -0.80 38.80
CA ARG A 537 99.01 -0.78 37.33
C ARG A 537 98.20 -1.95 36.78
N ALA A 538 98.43 -3.17 37.27
CA ALA A 538 97.69 -4.36 36.84
C ALA A 538 96.23 -4.33 37.32
N LYS A 539 95.97 -3.80 38.53
CA LYS A 539 94.61 -3.56 39.02
C LYS A 539 93.91 -2.41 38.30
N LEU A 540 94.61 -1.34 37.91
CA LEU A 540 94.04 -0.20 37.17
C LEU A 540 93.68 -0.54 35.73
N SER A 541 94.43 -1.42 35.05
CA SER A 541 94.05 -1.91 33.73
C SER A 541 92.86 -2.86 33.78
N ALA A 542 92.76 -3.70 34.82
CA ALA A 542 91.60 -4.55 35.06
C ALA A 542 90.35 -3.72 35.42
N LEU A 543 90.47 -2.72 36.31
CA LEU A 543 89.35 -1.83 36.66
C LEU A 543 88.89 -0.93 35.50
N LYS A 544 89.82 -0.47 34.65
CA LYS A 544 89.47 0.27 33.43
C LYS A 544 88.78 -0.63 32.40
N ALA A 545 89.24 -1.88 32.24
CA ALA A 545 88.58 -2.86 31.39
C ALA A 545 87.18 -3.21 31.93
N ASP A 546 87.01 -3.36 33.25
CA ASP A 546 85.70 -3.59 33.87
C ASP A 546 84.77 -2.38 33.72
N SER A 547 85.26 -1.14 33.93
CA SER A 547 84.45 0.06 33.73
C SER A 547 84.06 0.29 32.26
N ALA A 548 84.97 -0.02 31.32
CA ALA A 548 84.69 0.05 29.89
C ALA A 548 83.73 -1.07 29.45
N MET A 549 83.82 -2.25 30.07
CA MET A 549 82.90 -3.36 29.84
C MET A 549 81.49 -3.03 30.35
N VAL A 550 81.35 -2.37 31.50
CA VAL A 550 80.05 -1.92 32.03
C VAL A 550 79.42 -0.83 31.16
N VAL A 551 80.22 0.14 30.69
CA VAL A 551 79.72 1.17 29.76
C VAL A 551 79.35 0.56 28.41
N ALA A 552 80.16 -0.34 27.87
CA ALA A 552 79.84 -1.07 26.64
C ALA A 552 78.62 -1.99 26.80
N GLN A 553 78.41 -2.60 27.97
CA GLN A 553 77.19 -3.37 28.29
C GLN A 553 75.97 -2.46 28.37
N TYR A 554 76.08 -1.29 29.00
CA TYR A 554 74.99 -0.33 29.09
C TYR A 554 74.61 0.26 27.71
N GLU A 555 75.60 0.56 26.86
CA GLU A 555 75.37 1.00 25.49
C GLU A 555 74.81 -0.13 24.62
N ALA A 556 75.27 -1.37 24.81
CA ALA A 556 74.69 -2.54 24.16
C ALA A 556 73.24 -2.78 24.59
N GLU A 557 72.90 -2.64 25.88
CA GLU A 557 71.53 -2.73 26.39
C GLU A 557 70.63 -1.64 25.80
N ARG A 558 71.11 -0.38 25.70
CA ARG A 558 70.35 0.69 25.04
C ARG A 558 70.17 0.45 23.54
N ALA A 559 71.19 -0.08 22.86
CA ALA A 559 71.09 -0.46 21.46
C ALA A 559 70.10 -1.61 21.26
N VAL A 560 70.05 -2.57 22.18
CA VAL A 560 69.05 -3.66 22.20
C VAL A 560 67.65 -3.09 22.43
N GLN A 561 67.44 -2.23 23.43
CA GLN A 561 66.13 -1.59 23.67
C GLN A 561 65.66 -0.74 22.48
N GLN A 562 66.58 0.00 21.84
CA GLN A 562 66.25 0.79 20.66
C GLN A 562 65.97 -0.09 19.44
N SER A 563 66.66 -1.22 19.31
CA SER A 563 66.36 -2.25 18.30
C SER A 563 65.02 -2.94 18.57
N GLU A 564 64.65 -3.20 19.83
CA GLU A 564 63.36 -3.77 20.21
C GLU A 564 62.22 -2.80 19.91
N PHE A 565 62.39 -1.51 20.26
CA PHE A 565 61.42 -0.47 19.91
C PHE A 565 61.27 -0.29 18.40
N ALA A 566 62.37 -0.33 17.65
CA ALA A 566 62.33 -0.28 16.19
C ALA A 566 61.60 -1.51 15.59
N LYS A 567 61.80 -2.71 16.16
CA LYS A 567 61.06 -3.93 15.79
C LYS A 567 59.57 -3.82 16.13
N GLU A 568 59.23 -3.23 17.28
CA GLU A 568 57.84 -3.01 17.68
C GLU A 568 57.15 -2.03 16.74
N GLN A 569 57.79 -0.90 16.39
CA GLN A 569 57.29 0.04 15.40
C GLN A 569 57.16 -0.58 14.00
N GLN A 570 58.13 -1.42 13.59
CA GLN A 570 58.04 -2.19 12.35
C GLN A 570 56.83 -3.13 12.38
N SER A 571 56.59 -3.86 13.47
CA SER A 571 55.44 -4.76 13.60
C SER A 571 54.10 -4.02 13.54
N VAL A 572 54.01 -2.82 14.13
CA VAL A 572 52.82 -1.95 14.05
C VAL A 572 52.62 -1.42 12.63
N ALA A 573 53.69 -1.06 11.92
CA ALA A 573 53.63 -0.62 10.53
C ALA A 573 53.21 -1.76 9.59
N GLU A 574 53.73 -2.98 9.81
CA GLU A 574 53.34 -4.20 9.09
C GLU A 574 51.87 -4.54 9.33
N GLU A 575 51.39 -4.45 10.57
CA GLU A 575 49.98 -4.69 10.91
C GLU A 575 49.04 -3.65 10.28
N LYS A 576 49.42 -2.36 10.30
CA LYS A 576 48.69 -1.32 9.58
C LYS A 576 48.70 -1.55 8.06
N GLY A 577 49.82 -2.03 7.51
CA GLY A 577 49.92 -2.42 6.10
C GLY A 577 48.97 -3.56 5.73
N ARG A 578 48.88 -4.59 6.58
CA ARG A 578 47.90 -5.68 6.43
C ARG A 578 46.47 -5.18 6.52
N GLN A 579 46.16 -4.30 7.48
CA GLN A 579 44.83 -3.71 7.60
C GLN A 579 44.45 -2.88 6.37
N ALA A 580 45.39 -2.12 5.80
CA ALA A 580 45.16 -1.38 4.57
C ALA A 580 44.90 -2.31 3.37
N GLN A 581 45.66 -3.41 3.24
CA GLN A 581 45.41 -4.42 2.20
C GLN A 581 44.05 -5.11 2.34
N ILE A 582 43.65 -5.45 3.58
CA ILE A 582 42.32 -6.04 3.85
C ILE A 582 41.22 -5.02 3.49
N ALA A 583 41.39 -3.75 3.86
CA ALA A 583 40.44 -2.69 3.52
C ALA A 583 40.33 -2.46 2.00
N GLU A 584 41.45 -2.50 1.27
CA GLU A 584 41.48 -2.44 -0.19
C GLU A 584 40.76 -3.64 -0.82
N GLN A 585 41.03 -4.86 -0.37
CA GLN A 585 40.33 -6.07 -0.83
C GLN A 585 38.82 -6.00 -0.56
N LEU A 586 38.41 -5.51 0.61
CA LEU A 586 37.01 -5.28 0.95
C LEU A 586 36.37 -4.24 0.03
N ALA A 587 37.07 -3.14 -0.27
CA ALA A 587 36.58 -2.10 -1.18
C ALA A 587 36.40 -2.63 -2.60
N VAL A 588 37.33 -3.46 -3.10
CA VAL A 588 37.20 -4.14 -4.39
C VAL A 588 36.00 -5.09 -4.40
N MET A 589 35.84 -5.93 -3.37
CA MET A 589 34.70 -6.86 -3.27
C MET A 589 33.35 -6.13 -3.21
N GLU A 590 33.23 -5.05 -2.43
CA GLU A 590 32.01 -4.25 -2.37
C GLU A 590 31.77 -3.50 -3.70
N GLY A 591 32.83 -3.05 -4.39
CA GLY A 591 32.74 -2.52 -5.75
C GLY A 591 32.18 -3.52 -6.76
N GLU A 592 32.70 -4.75 -6.77
CA GLU A 592 32.20 -5.84 -7.61
C GLU A 592 30.74 -6.20 -7.30
N LYS A 593 30.37 -6.22 -6.02
CA LYS A 593 29.00 -6.47 -5.57
C LYS A 593 28.05 -5.35 -5.99
N ALA A 594 28.45 -4.08 -5.84
CA ALA A 594 27.67 -2.94 -6.30
C ALA A 594 27.46 -2.97 -7.82
N TYR A 595 28.51 -3.32 -8.57
CA TYR A 595 28.43 -3.50 -10.03
C TYR A 595 27.47 -4.64 -10.40
N ARG A 596 27.55 -5.79 -9.71
CA ARG A 596 26.62 -6.92 -9.91
C ARG A 596 25.17 -6.52 -9.65
N LEU A 597 24.89 -5.81 -8.56
CA LEU A 597 23.55 -5.33 -8.23
C LEU A 597 23.02 -4.35 -9.29
N ARG A 598 23.88 -3.48 -9.83
CA ARG A 598 23.54 -2.61 -10.96
C ARG A 598 23.12 -3.43 -12.18
N LEU A 599 23.87 -4.48 -12.55
CA LEU A 599 23.54 -5.33 -13.69
C LEU A 599 22.23 -6.10 -13.50
N LEU A 600 21.94 -6.59 -12.30
CA LEU A 600 20.64 -7.21 -11.99
C LEU A 600 19.47 -6.22 -12.13
N SER A 601 19.68 -4.96 -11.72
CA SER A 601 18.68 -3.89 -11.89
C SER A 601 18.46 -3.53 -13.36
N VAL A 602 19.54 -3.45 -14.14
CA VAL A 602 19.47 -3.22 -15.60
C VAL A 602 18.70 -4.35 -16.27
N ALA A 603 19.00 -5.61 -15.95
CA ALA A 603 18.30 -6.77 -16.49
C ALA A 603 16.78 -6.75 -16.21
N ARG A 604 16.35 -6.42 -14.99
CA ARG A 604 14.91 -6.25 -14.69
C ARG A 604 14.28 -5.11 -15.49
N SER A 605 14.97 -3.98 -15.59
CA SER A 605 14.51 -2.85 -16.40
C SER A 605 14.35 -3.23 -17.88
N MET A 606 15.30 -3.99 -18.43
CA MET A 606 15.22 -4.53 -19.79
C MET A 606 14.01 -5.45 -19.96
N ALA A 607 13.78 -6.38 -19.03
CA ALA A 607 12.63 -7.28 -19.09
C ALA A 607 11.29 -6.51 -19.07
N ILE A 608 11.15 -5.49 -18.23
CA ILE A 608 9.97 -4.62 -18.18
C ILE A 608 9.80 -3.86 -19.50
N LYS A 609 10.88 -3.23 -20.00
CA LYS A 609 10.88 -2.48 -21.26
C LYS A 609 10.52 -3.37 -22.45
N SER A 610 10.98 -4.62 -22.47
CA SER A 610 10.70 -5.56 -23.57
C SER A 610 9.20 -5.69 -23.84
N ARG A 611 8.36 -5.67 -22.79
CA ARG A 611 6.90 -5.79 -22.90
C ARG A 611 6.23 -4.60 -23.60
N GLN A 612 6.90 -3.45 -23.64
CA GLN A 612 6.42 -2.22 -24.29
C GLN A 612 6.87 -2.12 -25.75
N ILE A 613 7.78 -3.00 -26.19
CA ILE A 613 8.29 -3.01 -27.57
C ILE A 613 7.21 -3.59 -28.50
N SER A 614 6.98 -2.90 -29.62
CA SER A 614 5.96 -3.29 -30.60
C SER A 614 6.45 -4.33 -31.61
N ASP A 615 7.75 -4.35 -31.91
CA ASP A 615 8.32 -5.38 -32.80
C ASP A 615 8.53 -6.70 -32.04
N SER A 616 8.01 -7.80 -32.58
CA SER A 616 8.03 -9.12 -31.90
C SER A 616 9.44 -9.69 -31.75
N THR A 617 10.28 -9.50 -32.77
CA THR A 617 11.66 -9.97 -32.76
C THR A 617 12.49 -9.19 -31.75
N THR A 618 12.40 -7.86 -31.77
CA THR A 618 13.13 -6.98 -30.85
C THR A 618 12.65 -7.18 -29.42
N GLN A 619 11.34 -7.35 -29.19
CA GLN A 619 10.81 -7.71 -27.88
C GLN A 619 11.44 -9.01 -27.36
N GLY A 620 11.47 -10.07 -28.17
CA GLY A 620 12.09 -11.34 -27.80
C GLY A 620 13.60 -11.21 -27.53
N LEU A 621 14.31 -10.42 -28.33
CA LEU A 621 15.74 -10.16 -28.15
C LEU A 621 16.06 -9.43 -26.84
N VAL A 622 15.33 -8.36 -26.54
CA VAL A 622 15.55 -7.61 -25.29
C VAL A 622 15.17 -8.46 -24.07
N ALA A 623 14.11 -9.26 -24.16
CA ALA A 623 13.73 -10.20 -23.10
C ALA A 623 14.78 -11.31 -22.88
N GLN A 624 15.33 -11.86 -23.97
CA GLN A 624 16.40 -12.86 -23.91
C GLN A 624 17.68 -12.28 -23.31
N GLN A 625 18.09 -11.08 -23.75
CA GLN A 625 19.28 -10.43 -23.22
C GLN A 625 19.12 -10.08 -21.74
N ALA A 626 17.92 -9.65 -21.34
CA ALA A 626 17.60 -9.43 -19.93
C ALA A 626 17.81 -10.70 -19.09
N PHE A 627 17.34 -11.85 -19.57
CA PHE A 627 17.57 -13.13 -18.91
C PHE A 627 19.06 -13.48 -18.81
N ASN A 628 19.82 -13.35 -19.90
CA ASN A 628 21.25 -13.65 -19.90
C ASN A 628 21.99 -12.80 -18.86
N PHE A 629 21.74 -11.49 -18.83
CA PHE A 629 22.33 -10.60 -17.84
C PHE A 629 21.93 -10.95 -16.42
N PHE A 630 20.66 -11.26 -16.21
CA PHE A 630 20.19 -11.65 -14.88
C PHE A 630 20.87 -12.93 -14.41
N ALA A 631 20.90 -13.97 -15.24
CA ALA A 631 21.50 -15.26 -14.93
C ALA A 631 23.02 -15.18 -14.71
N ASN A 632 23.75 -14.51 -15.62
CA ASN A 632 25.21 -14.40 -15.56
C ASN A 632 25.69 -13.60 -14.33
N ASN A 633 24.84 -12.75 -13.76
CA ASN A 633 25.17 -11.93 -12.59
C ASN A 633 24.60 -12.49 -11.28
N GLY A 634 24.26 -13.77 -11.24
CA GLY A 634 23.79 -14.45 -10.02
C GLY A 634 22.36 -14.07 -9.63
N GLY A 635 21.56 -13.62 -10.59
CA GLY A 635 20.13 -13.42 -10.42
C GLY A 635 19.42 -14.75 -10.17
N LYS A 636 18.31 -14.67 -9.43
CA LYS A 636 17.50 -15.85 -9.11
C LYS A 636 16.75 -16.32 -10.36
N MET A 637 16.80 -17.61 -10.68
CA MET A 637 16.19 -18.13 -11.92
C MET A 637 14.68 -17.85 -12.04
N PHE A 638 14.00 -17.62 -10.91
CA PHE A 638 12.55 -17.37 -10.85
C PHE A 638 12.23 -15.95 -10.37
N ASP A 639 12.57 -14.94 -11.18
CA ASP A 639 12.24 -13.53 -10.96
C ASP A 639 11.00 -13.12 -11.79
N PRO A 640 10.00 -12.42 -11.20
CA PRO A 640 8.76 -12.08 -11.92
C PRO A 640 8.94 -11.22 -13.17
N ASP A 641 9.88 -10.28 -13.16
CA ASP A 641 10.10 -9.38 -14.29
C ASP A 641 10.73 -10.15 -15.45
N ILE A 642 11.75 -10.95 -15.15
CA ILE A 642 12.44 -11.80 -16.14
C ILE A 642 11.47 -12.84 -16.72
N TYR A 643 10.69 -13.50 -15.87
CA TYR A 643 9.67 -14.46 -16.29
C TYR A 643 8.68 -13.81 -17.26
N ASN A 644 8.11 -12.66 -16.88
CA ASN A 644 7.12 -11.97 -17.70
C ASN A 644 7.70 -11.49 -19.04
N GLY A 645 8.93 -10.94 -19.03
CA GLY A 645 9.62 -10.53 -20.26
C GLY A 645 9.74 -11.68 -21.26
N LEU A 646 10.27 -12.83 -20.81
CA LEU A 646 10.41 -14.02 -21.64
C LEU A 646 9.05 -14.58 -22.08
N TYR A 647 8.10 -14.70 -21.15
CA TYR A 647 6.77 -15.25 -21.44
C TYR A 647 6.03 -14.46 -22.52
N TYR A 648 5.92 -13.14 -22.36
CA TYR A 648 5.21 -12.31 -23.34
C TYR A 648 5.99 -12.18 -24.66
N GLY A 649 7.32 -12.24 -24.64
CA GLY A 649 8.12 -12.33 -25.86
C GLY A 649 7.82 -13.62 -26.65
N LEU A 650 7.82 -14.77 -25.98
CA LEU A 650 7.47 -16.06 -26.61
C LEU A 650 6.05 -16.08 -27.12
N LYS A 651 5.10 -15.59 -26.31
CA LYS A 651 3.68 -15.54 -26.68
C LYS A 651 3.44 -14.74 -27.96
N ARG A 652 4.29 -13.73 -28.25
CA ARG A 652 4.18 -12.91 -29.46
C ARG A 652 4.91 -13.50 -30.67
N LEU A 653 5.99 -14.25 -30.45
CA LEU A 653 6.70 -14.96 -31.52
C LEU A 653 5.96 -16.22 -31.97
N LYS A 654 5.17 -16.82 -31.08
CA LYS A 654 4.39 -18.02 -31.35
C LYS A 654 2.93 -17.71 -31.74
N PRO A 655 2.21 -18.67 -32.34
CA PRO A 655 0.81 -18.51 -32.71
C PRO A 655 -0.11 -18.19 -31.51
N GLU A 656 -1.30 -17.64 -31.77
CA GLU A 656 -2.27 -17.25 -30.74
C GLU A 656 -2.68 -18.39 -29.79
N ALA A 657 -2.62 -19.65 -30.24
CA ALA A 657 -2.93 -20.83 -29.43
C ALA A 657 -1.81 -21.27 -28.48
N TYR A 658 -0.66 -20.58 -28.43
CA TYR A 658 0.52 -21.01 -27.67
C TYR A 658 0.23 -21.33 -26.19
N ASN A 659 -0.58 -20.48 -25.54
CA ASN A 659 -0.92 -20.60 -24.12
C ASN A 659 -2.37 -21.09 -23.89
N VAL A 660 -3.05 -21.59 -24.92
CA VAL A 660 -4.48 -21.95 -24.87
C VAL A 660 -4.65 -23.38 -25.34
N LEU A 661 -5.35 -24.20 -24.55
CA LEU A 661 -5.78 -25.53 -24.96
C LEU A 661 -7.30 -25.57 -25.04
N GLU A 662 -7.80 -26.03 -26.18
CA GLU A 662 -9.21 -26.13 -26.50
C GLU A 662 -9.64 -27.59 -26.52
N GLY A 663 -10.77 -27.90 -25.88
CA GLY A 663 -11.28 -29.28 -25.82
C GLY A 663 -12.62 -29.41 -25.09
N HIS A 664 -12.87 -28.51 -24.14
CA HIS A 664 -14.14 -28.44 -23.42
C HIS A 664 -15.11 -27.42 -24.02
N GLN A 665 -16.41 -27.68 -23.89
CA GLN A 665 -17.49 -26.79 -24.35
C GLN A 665 -18.10 -25.95 -23.22
N PHE A 666 -17.81 -26.32 -21.96
CA PHE A 666 -18.26 -25.65 -20.75
C PHE A 666 -17.10 -25.58 -19.73
N ASN A 667 -17.35 -25.01 -18.55
CA ASN A 667 -16.33 -24.71 -17.54
C ASN A 667 -15.41 -25.92 -17.28
N VAL A 668 -14.10 -25.70 -17.31
CA VAL A 668 -13.11 -26.71 -16.92
C VAL A 668 -13.01 -26.70 -15.40
N ARG A 669 -13.45 -27.77 -14.75
CA ARG A 669 -13.66 -27.82 -13.29
C ARG A 669 -12.52 -28.48 -12.53
N ALA A 670 -11.84 -29.43 -13.17
CA ALA A 670 -10.73 -30.15 -12.57
C ALA A 670 -9.62 -30.37 -13.58
N ILE A 671 -8.38 -30.16 -13.14
CA ILE A 671 -7.14 -30.52 -13.82
C ILE A 671 -6.34 -31.37 -12.84
N SER A 672 -5.78 -32.47 -13.32
CA SER A 672 -4.93 -33.35 -12.53
C SER A 672 -3.85 -33.93 -13.43
N SER A 673 -2.66 -34.13 -12.87
CA SER A 673 -1.51 -34.66 -13.57
C SER A 673 -0.87 -35.78 -12.75
N THR A 674 -0.07 -36.58 -13.43
CA THR A 674 0.70 -37.65 -12.78
C THR A 674 2.17 -37.25 -12.72
N SER A 675 2.88 -37.77 -11.72
CA SER A 675 4.34 -37.55 -11.61
C SER A 675 5.14 -38.44 -12.55
N SER A 676 4.53 -39.52 -13.04
CA SER A 676 5.21 -40.60 -13.78
C SER A 676 4.95 -40.60 -15.28
N ARG A 677 3.92 -39.87 -15.73
CA ARG A 677 3.55 -39.70 -17.14
C ARG A 677 3.36 -38.22 -17.43
N GLU A 678 3.76 -37.80 -18.63
CA GLU A 678 3.48 -36.45 -19.15
C GLU A 678 1.98 -36.18 -19.38
N ASP A 679 1.13 -37.18 -19.18
CA ASP A 679 -0.31 -37.08 -19.34
C ASP A 679 -0.91 -36.12 -18.31
N ILE A 680 -1.64 -35.12 -18.81
CA ILE A 680 -2.53 -34.29 -18.01
C ILE A 680 -3.96 -34.69 -18.29
N PHE A 681 -4.81 -34.67 -17.28
CA PHE A 681 -6.24 -34.91 -17.41
C PHE A 681 -7.01 -33.65 -17.09
N SER A 682 -8.11 -33.41 -17.80
CA SER A 682 -9.07 -32.37 -17.45
C SER A 682 -10.50 -32.90 -17.49
N ALA A 683 -11.35 -32.34 -16.63
CA ALA A 683 -12.77 -32.67 -16.59
C ALA A 683 -13.61 -31.39 -16.53
N GLY A 684 -14.72 -31.38 -17.27
CA GLY A 684 -15.53 -30.19 -17.48
C GLY A 684 -17.00 -30.37 -17.11
N SER A 685 -17.71 -29.23 -17.12
CA SER A 685 -19.18 -29.21 -16.98
C SER A 685 -19.91 -29.67 -18.24
N ASP A 686 -19.17 -30.02 -19.29
CA ASP A 686 -19.65 -30.59 -20.54
C ASP A 686 -19.76 -32.12 -20.52
N GLY A 687 -19.47 -32.74 -19.37
CA GLY A 687 -19.52 -34.19 -19.20
C GLY A 687 -18.36 -34.93 -19.85
N LYS A 688 -17.32 -34.19 -20.28
CA LYS A 688 -16.11 -34.78 -20.84
C LYS A 688 -15.03 -34.92 -19.78
N ILE A 689 -14.26 -36.00 -19.92
CA ILE A 689 -12.93 -36.13 -19.36
C ILE A 689 -11.97 -36.30 -20.53
N LEU A 690 -10.92 -35.47 -20.55
CA LEU A 690 -9.92 -35.44 -21.60
C LEU A 690 -8.56 -35.84 -21.03
N GLN A 691 -7.79 -36.60 -21.80
CA GLN A 691 -6.37 -36.81 -21.60
C GLN A 691 -5.62 -35.95 -22.62
N TRP A 692 -4.70 -35.12 -22.14
CA TRP A 692 -3.85 -34.27 -22.95
C TRP A 692 -2.51 -34.97 -23.14
N LYS A 693 -2.20 -35.29 -24.40
CA LYS A 693 -0.94 -35.91 -24.81
C LYS A 693 -0.15 -34.96 -25.69
N GLY A 694 1.16 -34.95 -25.55
CA GLY A 694 2.04 -34.19 -26.43
C GLY A 694 3.16 -33.49 -25.68
N GLY A 695 4.12 -32.98 -26.46
CA GLY A 695 5.31 -32.33 -25.93
C GLY A 695 5.10 -30.84 -25.65
N VAL A 696 6.22 -30.16 -25.38
CA VAL A 696 6.30 -28.75 -24.98
C VAL A 696 5.44 -27.79 -25.83
N TYR A 697 5.38 -28.06 -27.14
CA TYR A 697 4.83 -27.15 -28.13
C TYR A 697 3.32 -27.34 -28.39
N GLU A 698 2.80 -28.56 -28.31
CA GLU A 698 1.42 -28.86 -28.69
C GLU A 698 0.89 -30.02 -27.84
N MET A 699 -0.20 -29.76 -27.11
CA MET A 699 -0.92 -30.78 -26.36
C MET A 699 -2.26 -31.03 -27.05
N VAL A 700 -2.49 -32.28 -27.43
CA VAL A 700 -3.67 -32.71 -28.15
C VAL A 700 -4.63 -33.39 -27.18
N PRO A 701 -5.93 -33.03 -27.18
CA PRO A 701 -6.92 -33.68 -26.33
C PRO A 701 -7.37 -35.01 -26.95
N GLU A 702 -7.31 -36.07 -26.15
CA GLU A 702 -7.99 -37.33 -26.38
C GLU A 702 -9.19 -37.43 -25.44
N VAL A 703 -10.38 -37.66 -25.99
CA VAL A 703 -11.60 -37.81 -25.18
C VAL A 703 -11.60 -39.21 -24.56
N ILE A 704 -11.40 -39.30 -23.25
CA ILE A 704 -11.42 -40.58 -22.53
C ILE A 704 -12.82 -40.94 -22.01
N PHE A 705 -13.67 -39.94 -21.82
CA PHE A 705 -15.07 -40.12 -21.42
C PHE A 705 -15.92 -38.94 -21.92
N ASP A 706 -17.12 -39.21 -22.42
CA ASP A 706 -18.10 -38.19 -22.84
C ASP A 706 -19.52 -38.67 -22.51
N ASP A 707 -20.11 -38.08 -21.48
CA ASP A 707 -21.55 -38.17 -21.21
C ASP A 707 -22.06 -36.77 -20.84
N ARG A 708 -22.57 -36.06 -21.85
CA ARG A 708 -23.04 -34.66 -21.74
C ARG A 708 -24.14 -34.41 -20.70
N LYS A 709 -24.73 -35.45 -20.11
CA LYS A 709 -25.68 -35.32 -19.00
C LYS A 709 -24.98 -35.12 -17.66
N LEU A 710 -23.70 -35.45 -17.57
CA LEU A 710 -22.91 -35.36 -16.35
C LEU A 710 -22.19 -34.02 -16.27
N VAL A 711 -22.00 -33.55 -15.03
CA VAL A 711 -21.19 -32.37 -14.73
C VAL A 711 -20.10 -32.84 -13.78
N HIS A 712 -18.86 -32.94 -14.28
CA HIS A 712 -17.72 -33.29 -13.45
C HIS A 712 -17.29 -32.08 -12.63
N GLN A 713 -17.16 -32.24 -11.31
CA GLN A 713 -16.74 -31.18 -10.39
C GLN A 713 -15.39 -31.48 -9.72
N ALA A 714 -15.07 -32.76 -9.57
CA ALA A 714 -13.86 -33.24 -8.93
C ALA A 714 -13.22 -34.35 -9.74
N MET A 715 -11.89 -34.35 -9.80
CA MET A 715 -11.12 -35.41 -10.40
C MET A 715 -9.75 -35.47 -9.72
N ALA A 716 -9.25 -36.68 -9.53
CA ALA A 716 -7.87 -36.90 -9.12
C ALA A 716 -7.32 -38.13 -9.85
N VAL A 717 -6.02 -38.10 -10.11
CA VAL A 717 -5.27 -39.23 -10.64
C VAL A 717 -4.30 -39.71 -9.57
N SER A 718 -4.14 -41.01 -9.45
CA SER A 718 -3.20 -41.63 -8.52
C SER A 718 -1.76 -41.27 -8.86
N GLU A 719 -0.89 -41.24 -7.86
CA GLU A 719 0.51 -40.84 -7.99
C GLU A 719 1.26 -41.66 -9.05
N ASN A 720 0.99 -42.97 -9.08
CA ASN A 720 1.55 -43.89 -10.06
C ASN A 720 0.94 -43.77 -11.47
N GLY A 721 -0.09 -42.93 -11.66
CA GLY A 721 -0.77 -42.71 -12.94
C GLY A 721 -1.64 -43.88 -13.42
N ARG A 722 -1.98 -44.84 -12.54
CA ARG A 722 -2.77 -46.02 -12.89
C ARG A 722 -4.28 -45.78 -12.75
N TYR A 723 -4.72 -45.05 -11.75
CA TYR A 723 -6.13 -44.91 -11.42
C TYR A 723 -6.57 -43.45 -11.55
N LEU A 724 -7.76 -43.25 -12.11
CA LEU A 724 -8.43 -41.96 -12.12
C LEU A 724 -9.79 -42.09 -11.46
N LEU A 725 -10.08 -41.18 -10.54
CA LEU A 725 -11.39 -41.03 -9.94
C LEU A 725 -11.99 -39.71 -10.40
N ALA A 726 -13.20 -39.75 -10.94
CA ALA A 726 -13.96 -38.57 -11.31
C ALA A 726 -15.34 -38.57 -10.65
N GLY A 727 -15.78 -37.39 -10.26
CA GLY A 727 -17.01 -37.19 -9.52
C GLY A 727 -17.61 -35.81 -9.81
N GLY A 728 -18.90 -35.65 -9.52
CA GLY A 728 -19.55 -34.36 -9.65
C GLY A 728 -21.02 -34.41 -9.25
N ALA A 729 -21.86 -33.70 -10.01
CA ALA A 729 -23.29 -33.56 -9.76
C ALA A 729 -24.08 -34.82 -10.17
N TYR A 730 -23.65 -35.98 -9.67
CA TYR A 730 -24.25 -37.29 -9.90
C TYR A 730 -23.91 -38.26 -8.75
N PRO A 731 -24.75 -39.28 -8.47
CA PRO A 731 -24.72 -40.03 -7.22
C PRO A 731 -23.73 -41.21 -7.19
N TYR A 732 -22.63 -41.14 -7.93
CA TYR A 732 -21.60 -42.17 -8.02
C TYR A 732 -20.24 -41.56 -8.39
N LEU A 733 -19.17 -42.32 -8.16
CA LEU A 733 -17.84 -42.03 -8.69
C LEU A 733 -17.61 -42.83 -9.96
N LEU A 734 -16.91 -42.25 -10.92
CA LEU A 734 -16.34 -42.95 -12.05
C LEU A 734 -14.92 -43.36 -11.66
N PHE A 735 -14.67 -44.67 -11.64
CA PHE A 735 -13.35 -45.24 -11.38
C PHE A 735 -12.77 -45.81 -12.68
N PHE A 736 -11.62 -45.31 -13.09
CA PHE A 736 -10.90 -45.77 -14.27
C PHE A 736 -9.61 -46.48 -13.85
N ASP A 737 -9.34 -47.65 -14.42
CA ASP A 737 -8.00 -48.23 -14.46
C ASP A 737 -7.37 -47.90 -15.81
N LEU A 738 -6.54 -46.85 -15.85
CA LEU A 738 -5.91 -46.29 -17.04
C LEU A 738 -4.93 -47.26 -17.73
N THR A 739 -4.66 -48.43 -17.13
CA THR A 739 -3.88 -49.51 -17.77
C THR A 739 -4.74 -50.50 -18.55
N ASN A 740 -6.06 -50.52 -18.30
CA ASN A 740 -7.00 -51.47 -18.85
C ASN A 740 -8.07 -50.80 -19.74
N GLY A 741 -7.75 -49.65 -20.33
CA GLY A 741 -8.66 -48.86 -21.17
C GLY A 741 -9.35 -47.72 -20.40
N PHE A 742 -10.35 -47.09 -21.03
CA PHE A 742 -11.05 -45.90 -20.50
C PHE A 742 -12.52 -46.15 -20.15
N GLU A 743 -12.96 -47.40 -20.02
CA GLU A 743 -14.32 -47.69 -19.53
C GLU A 743 -14.36 -47.58 -17.99
N PRO A 744 -15.18 -46.67 -17.42
CA PRO A 744 -15.22 -46.51 -15.97
C PRO A 744 -16.18 -47.47 -15.29
N GLU A 745 -15.80 -47.92 -14.11
CA GLU A 745 -16.71 -48.55 -13.15
C GLU A 745 -17.45 -47.47 -12.35
N LYS A 746 -18.78 -47.61 -12.22
CA LYS A 746 -19.61 -46.70 -11.41
C LYS A 746 -19.68 -47.19 -9.98
N ILE A 747 -19.06 -46.47 -9.06
CA ILE A 747 -19.08 -46.77 -7.63
C ILE A 747 -20.18 -45.92 -6.96
N PRO A 748 -21.27 -46.50 -6.41
CA PRO A 748 -22.35 -45.73 -5.83
C PRO A 748 -21.92 -44.85 -4.65
N LEU A 749 -22.36 -43.59 -4.64
CA LEU A 749 -22.10 -42.59 -3.59
C LEU A 749 -23.37 -42.32 -2.76
N LYS A 750 -24.20 -43.35 -2.53
CA LYS A 750 -25.44 -43.29 -1.73
C LYS A 750 -26.38 -42.09 -2.01
N GLY A 751 -26.42 -41.59 -3.25
CA GLY A 751 -27.26 -40.45 -3.62
C GLY A 751 -26.62 -39.07 -3.44
N ASN A 752 -25.40 -38.98 -2.91
CA ASN A 752 -24.67 -37.72 -2.74
C ASN A 752 -23.84 -37.35 -3.98
N GLU A 753 -23.65 -36.06 -4.18
CA GLU A 753 -22.75 -35.50 -5.20
C GLU A 753 -21.35 -35.28 -4.62
N SER A 754 -20.30 -35.50 -5.42
CA SER A 754 -18.91 -35.35 -4.99
C SER A 754 -18.35 -33.98 -5.38
N TRP A 755 -17.66 -33.35 -4.42
CA TRP A 755 -17.13 -32.00 -4.51
C TRP A 755 -15.59 -31.96 -4.60
N ARG A 756 -14.90 -32.85 -3.89
CA ARG A 756 -13.44 -33.01 -3.97
C ARG A 756 -13.07 -34.50 -3.90
N ILE A 757 -11.99 -34.87 -4.57
CA ILE A 757 -11.39 -36.20 -4.55
C ILE A 757 -9.87 -35.99 -4.45
N ASP A 758 -9.18 -36.80 -3.64
CA ASP A 758 -7.73 -36.75 -3.53
C ASP A 758 -7.16 -38.12 -3.17
N PHE A 759 -6.01 -38.48 -3.73
CA PHE A 759 -5.32 -39.76 -3.48
C PHE A 759 -4.24 -39.58 -2.42
N GLY A 760 -3.99 -40.64 -1.64
CA GLY A 760 -2.87 -40.64 -0.70
C GLY A 760 -2.57 -42.01 -0.12
N ASN A 761 -1.69 -42.02 0.88
CA ASN A 761 -1.18 -43.25 1.48
C ASN A 761 -0.65 -44.25 0.42
N HIS A 762 0.25 -43.79 -0.45
CA HIS A 762 0.82 -44.56 -1.57
C HIS A 762 -0.24 -45.18 -2.50
N ASP A 763 -1.21 -44.38 -2.92
CA ASP A 763 -2.33 -44.78 -3.78
C ASP A 763 -3.19 -45.94 -3.24
N ARG A 764 -3.11 -46.23 -1.93
CA ARG A 764 -3.95 -47.26 -1.30
C ARG A 764 -5.36 -46.78 -1.06
N TYR A 765 -5.51 -45.49 -0.75
CA TYR A 765 -6.79 -44.87 -0.44
C TYR A 765 -6.96 -43.56 -1.20
N ALA A 766 -8.21 -43.22 -1.49
CA ALA A 766 -8.61 -41.87 -1.83
C ALA A 766 -9.60 -41.34 -0.79
N ALA A 767 -9.58 -40.04 -0.53
CA ALA A 767 -10.66 -39.37 0.18
C ALA A 767 -11.64 -38.78 -0.83
N VAL A 768 -12.92 -38.79 -0.47
CA VAL A 768 -14.02 -38.23 -1.27
C VAL A 768 -14.85 -37.35 -0.36
N LEU A 769 -14.95 -36.07 -0.70
CA LEU A 769 -15.78 -35.10 0.02
C LEU A 769 -17.02 -34.79 -0.81
N THR A 770 -18.20 -34.89 -0.21
CA THR A 770 -19.46 -34.58 -0.89
C THR A 770 -19.79 -33.09 -0.82
N SER A 771 -20.69 -32.63 -1.69
CA SER A 771 -21.23 -31.26 -1.66
C SER A 771 -21.97 -30.93 -0.36
N SER A 772 -22.46 -31.95 0.36
CA SER A 772 -23.11 -31.86 1.68
C SER A 772 -22.12 -31.84 2.86
N GLY A 773 -20.81 -31.99 2.61
CA GLY A 773 -19.76 -31.96 3.64
C GLY A 773 -19.52 -33.31 4.32
N GLU A 774 -19.95 -34.41 3.70
CA GLU A 774 -19.68 -35.77 4.17
C GLU A 774 -18.35 -36.27 3.61
N LEU A 775 -17.53 -36.85 4.49
CA LEU A 775 -16.22 -37.36 4.15
C LEU A 775 -16.27 -38.88 4.04
N TYR A 776 -15.79 -39.41 2.92
CA TYR A 776 -15.68 -40.82 2.65
C TYR A 776 -14.23 -41.21 2.35
N LYS A 777 -13.91 -42.46 2.66
CA LYS A 777 -12.68 -43.14 2.28
C LYS A 777 -13.00 -44.17 1.22
N PHE A 778 -12.24 -44.15 0.14
CA PHE A 778 -12.34 -45.11 -0.94
C PHE A 778 -11.12 -46.03 -0.91
N ASN A 779 -11.34 -47.34 -0.77
CA ASN A 779 -10.30 -48.35 -0.85
C ASN A 779 -10.11 -48.76 -2.31
N ILE A 780 -8.92 -48.51 -2.86
CA ILE A 780 -8.63 -48.75 -4.28
C ILE A 780 -8.67 -50.24 -4.63
N GLN A 781 -8.18 -51.10 -3.73
CA GLN A 781 -8.11 -52.55 -3.99
C GLN A 781 -9.48 -53.21 -3.90
N GLU A 782 -10.27 -52.85 -2.89
CA GLU A 782 -11.62 -53.41 -2.66
C GLU A 782 -12.68 -52.72 -3.52
N LYS A 783 -12.35 -51.56 -4.13
CA LYS A 783 -13.28 -50.66 -4.81
C LYS A 783 -14.50 -50.32 -3.95
N ALA A 784 -14.27 -50.20 -2.65
CA ALA A 784 -15.30 -50.00 -1.64
C ALA A 784 -15.22 -48.59 -1.07
N LEU A 785 -16.39 -47.96 -0.91
CA LEU A 785 -16.53 -46.65 -0.31
C LEU A 785 -17.08 -46.76 1.11
N GLU A 786 -16.35 -46.19 2.07
CA GLU A 786 -16.64 -46.19 3.50
C GLU A 786 -16.93 -44.76 3.96
N PHE A 787 -18.04 -44.55 4.68
CA PHE A 787 -18.33 -43.25 5.29
C PHE A 787 -17.42 -43.06 6.52
N LEU A 788 -16.73 -41.93 6.60
CA LEU A 788 -15.90 -41.58 7.75
C LEU A 788 -16.66 -40.72 8.75
N LEU A 789 -17.06 -39.50 8.34
CA LEU A 789 -17.70 -38.54 9.23
C LEU A 789 -18.46 -37.43 8.49
N LYS A 790 -19.30 -36.72 9.25
CA LYS A 790 -19.96 -35.46 8.88
C LYS A 790 -19.95 -34.54 10.10
N LYS A 791 -19.59 -33.28 9.93
CA LYS A 791 -19.55 -32.28 11.02
C LYS A 791 -20.75 -31.34 10.96
N GLU A 792 -21.05 -30.70 12.09
CA GLU A 792 -22.00 -29.57 12.14
C GLU A 792 -21.52 -28.41 11.27
N SER A 793 -20.24 -28.07 11.35
CA SER A 793 -19.59 -27.12 10.45
C SER A 793 -19.22 -27.82 9.14
N LYS A 794 -19.85 -27.39 8.03
CA LYS A 794 -19.64 -27.98 6.71
C LYS A 794 -18.15 -28.04 6.36
N ILE A 795 -17.65 -29.25 6.10
CA ILE A 795 -16.32 -29.47 5.53
C ILE A 795 -16.35 -28.96 4.08
N ASN A 796 -15.48 -28.01 3.76
CA ASN A 796 -15.47 -27.34 2.47
C ASN A 796 -14.34 -27.85 1.56
N THR A 797 -13.25 -28.33 2.16
CA THR A 797 -12.07 -28.82 1.44
C THR A 797 -11.36 -29.92 2.21
N MET A 798 -10.54 -30.68 1.50
CA MET A 798 -9.66 -31.71 2.06
C MET A 798 -8.34 -31.80 1.29
N ALA A 799 -7.33 -32.42 1.90
CA ALA A 799 -6.11 -32.87 1.26
C ALA A 799 -5.62 -34.16 1.94
N MET A 800 -5.26 -35.17 1.15
CA MET A 800 -4.71 -36.42 1.66
C MET A 800 -3.23 -36.27 2.01
N HIS A 801 -2.78 -36.98 3.04
CA HIS A 801 -1.34 -37.11 3.25
C HIS A 801 -0.77 -38.16 2.29
N PRO A 802 0.34 -37.88 1.58
CA PRO A 802 0.84 -38.78 0.54
C PRO A 802 1.29 -40.14 1.09
N THR A 803 1.81 -40.18 2.32
CA THR A 803 2.40 -41.39 2.92
C THR A 803 1.73 -41.87 4.21
N LEU A 804 0.88 -41.06 4.84
CA LEU A 804 0.24 -41.41 6.12
C LEU A 804 -1.23 -41.71 5.84
N PRO A 805 -1.85 -42.67 6.56
CA PRO A 805 -3.25 -43.03 6.37
C PRO A 805 -4.20 -42.02 7.03
N LEU A 806 -4.09 -40.75 6.65
CA LEU A 806 -4.87 -39.64 7.20
C LEU A 806 -5.27 -38.66 6.10
N VAL A 807 -6.31 -37.88 6.39
CA VAL A 807 -6.78 -36.77 5.56
C VAL A 807 -6.87 -35.50 6.40
N ILE A 808 -6.46 -34.37 5.83
CA ILE A 808 -6.60 -33.04 6.41
C ILE A 808 -7.88 -32.43 5.85
N THR A 809 -8.72 -31.86 6.71
CA THR A 809 -9.98 -31.22 6.32
C THR A 809 -10.00 -29.77 6.76
N GLY A 810 -10.64 -28.90 5.96
CA GLY A 810 -10.88 -27.50 6.28
C GLY A 810 -12.37 -27.18 6.16
N ASN A 811 -12.91 -26.43 7.11
CA ASN A 811 -14.34 -26.11 7.16
C ASN A 811 -14.64 -24.61 6.99
N THR A 812 -15.94 -24.29 6.93
CA THR A 812 -16.44 -22.91 6.76
C THR A 812 -16.13 -21.98 7.94
N ARG A 813 -15.78 -22.52 9.11
CA ARG A 813 -15.38 -21.75 10.30
C ARG A 813 -13.87 -21.53 10.41
N GLY A 814 -13.12 -21.91 9.38
CA GLY A 814 -11.67 -21.76 9.35
C GLY A 814 -10.89 -22.77 10.18
N GLU A 815 -11.54 -23.84 10.64
CA GLU A 815 -10.89 -24.89 11.41
C GLU A 815 -10.31 -25.94 10.48
N VAL A 816 -9.05 -26.30 10.73
CA VAL A 816 -8.33 -27.33 9.99
C VAL A 816 -8.08 -28.51 10.92
N HIS A 817 -8.54 -29.70 10.52
CA HIS A 817 -8.45 -30.92 11.31
C HIS A 817 -7.66 -32.00 10.58
N ARG A 818 -6.95 -32.83 11.35
CA ARG A 818 -6.41 -34.12 10.91
C ARG A 818 -7.42 -35.21 11.25
N VAL A 819 -7.72 -36.08 10.30
CA VAL A 819 -8.64 -37.21 10.45
C VAL A 819 -7.92 -38.50 10.08
N GLU A 820 -7.88 -39.46 10.99
CA GLU A 820 -7.29 -40.79 10.76
C GLU A 820 -8.26 -41.68 9.96
N LEU A 821 -7.77 -42.33 8.90
CA LEU A 821 -8.62 -43.13 8.00
C LEU A 821 -9.10 -44.47 8.59
N ALA A 822 -8.43 -44.96 9.64
CA ALA A 822 -8.75 -46.25 10.27
C ALA A 822 -9.78 -46.12 11.40
N SER A 823 -9.64 -45.09 12.23
CA SER A 823 -10.49 -44.85 13.41
C SER A 823 -11.57 -43.81 13.18
N ALA A 824 -11.51 -43.06 12.07
CA ALA A 824 -12.26 -41.83 11.86
C ALA A 824 -12.09 -40.79 12.99
N SER A 825 -11.01 -40.89 13.79
CA SER A 825 -10.74 -39.95 14.88
C SER A 825 -10.21 -38.64 14.33
N GLU A 826 -10.74 -37.53 14.82
CA GLU A 826 -10.36 -36.19 14.41
C GLU A 826 -9.59 -35.44 15.49
N ASN A 827 -8.65 -34.61 15.08
CA ASN A 827 -7.91 -33.69 15.93
C ASN A 827 -7.83 -32.32 15.25
N LEU A 828 -8.21 -31.26 15.98
CA LEU A 828 -8.02 -29.88 15.51
C LEU A 828 -6.51 -29.59 15.44
N LEU A 829 -6.04 -29.16 14.26
CA LEU A 829 -4.66 -28.72 14.07
C LEU A 829 -4.53 -27.23 14.41
N PHE A 830 -5.41 -26.40 13.84
CA PHE A 830 -5.46 -24.95 14.09
C PHE A 830 -6.78 -24.36 13.58
N LYS A 831 -7.03 -23.10 13.95
CA LYS A 831 -8.21 -22.32 13.52
C LYS A 831 -7.80 -20.94 13.03
N ARG A 832 -8.45 -20.45 11.97
CA ARG A 832 -8.33 -19.09 11.44
C ARG A 832 -9.69 -18.40 11.40
N ASN A 833 -9.70 -17.07 11.42
CA ASN A 833 -10.92 -16.25 11.37
C ASN A 833 -11.46 -16.06 9.94
N THR A 834 -11.37 -17.10 9.10
CA THR A 834 -11.82 -17.07 7.71
C THR A 834 -12.06 -18.50 7.22
N SER A 835 -13.03 -18.70 6.34
CA SER A 835 -13.37 -20.00 5.76
C SER A 835 -12.19 -20.57 4.96
N MET A 836 -11.90 -21.86 5.16
CA MET A 836 -10.91 -22.58 4.35
C MET A 836 -11.57 -23.07 3.06
N ILE A 837 -11.04 -22.64 1.91
CA ILE A 837 -11.62 -22.92 0.59
C ILE A 837 -10.90 -24.07 -0.11
N THR A 838 -9.59 -24.17 0.06
CA THR A 838 -8.78 -25.23 -0.55
C THR A 838 -7.59 -25.59 0.33
N LEU A 839 -7.18 -26.86 0.29
CA LEU A 839 -5.97 -27.37 0.94
C LEU A 839 -5.14 -28.11 -0.11
N ALA A 840 -3.82 -28.09 0.04
CA ALA A 840 -2.90 -28.91 -0.74
C ALA A 840 -1.74 -29.37 0.13
N MET A 841 -1.35 -30.64 0.00
CA MET A 841 -0.15 -31.20 0.63
C MET A 841 0.91 -31.38 -0.46
N ASN A 842 2.17 -31.06 -0.17
CA ASN A 842 3.24 -31.37 -1.11
C ASN A 842 3.50 -32.89 -1.15
N LYS A 843 4.12 -33.38 -2.24
CA LYS A 843 4.38 -34.82 -2.47
C LYS A 843 5.16 -35.49 -1.34
N LYS A 844 6.04 -34.74 -0.66
CA LYS A 844 6.83 -35.22 0.48
C LYS A 844 6.06 -35.28 1.80
N GLY A 845 4.85 -34.70 1.89
CA GLY A 845 4.08 -34.58 3.13
C GLY A 845 4.71 -33.66 4.16
N SER A 846 5.63 -32.77 3.74
CA SER A 846 6.38 -31.89 4.64
C SER A 846 5.79 -30.49 4.76
N ARG A 847 4.95 -30.08 3.80
CA ARG A 847 4.33 -28.75 3.72
C ARG A 847 2.84 -28.86 3.37
N LEU A 848 2.02 -28.13 4.11
CA LEU A 848 0.59 -27.97 3.88
C LEU A 848 0.31 -26.51 3.49
N ALA A 849 -0.36 -26.29 2.36
CA ALA A 849 -0.85 -24.97 1.97
C ALA A 849 -2.37 -24.89 2.12
N CYS A 850 -2.86 -23.76 2.63
CA CYS A 850 -4.28 -23.50 2.86
C CYS A 850 -4.70 -22.21 2.18
N GLY A 851 -5.67 -22.28 1.27
CA GLY A 851 -6.25 -21.13 0.59
C GLY A 851 -7.55 -20.72 1.27
N ALA A 852 -7.65 -19.45 1.65
CA ALA A 852 -8.78 -18.90 2.38
C ALA A 852 -9.74 -18.08 1.50
N GLU A 853 -10.92 -17.80 2.05
CA GLU A 853 -11.96 -17.01 1.39
C GLU A 853 -11.56 -15.55 1.18
N ASN A 854 -10.77 -14.99 2.09
CA ASN A 854 -10.26 -13.62 2.01
C ASN A 854 -9.08 -13.45 1.02
N GLY A 855 -8.73 -14.48 0.25
CA GLY A 855 -7.62 -14.43 -0.71
C GLY A 855 -6.23 -14.70 -0.14
N VAL A 856 -6.10 -14.97 1.16
CA VAL A 856 -4.81 -15.30 1.77
C VAL A 856 -4.47 -16.77 1.56
N VAL A 857 -3.20 -17.07 1.26
CA VAL A 857 -2.65 -18.43 1.27
C VAL A 857 -1.72 -18.57 2.47
N TYR A 858 -1.98 -19.56 3.31
CA TYR A 858 -1.17 -19.88 4.47
C TYR A 858 -0.31 -21.11 4.18
N LEU A 859 0.99 -21.05 4.46
CA LEU A 859 1.91 -22.18 4.33
C LEU A 859 2.31 -22.68 5.72
N TYR A 860 2.24 -23.99 5.93
CA TYR A 860 2.61 -24.65 7.19
C TYR A 860 3.67 -25.72 6.97
N HIS A 861 4.58 -25.85 7.92
CA HIS A 861 5.45 -27.02 8.03
C HIS A 861 4.73 -28.14 8.80
N TRP A 862 4.53 -29.29 8.15
CA TRP A 862 3.71 -30.39 8.68
C TRP A 862 4.18 -30.89 10.05
N ALA A 863 5.48 -31.09 10.24
CA ALA A 863 6.03 -31.67 11.47
C ALA A 863 5.78 -30.82 12.73
N ARG A 864 5.66 -29.50 12.58
CA ARG A 864 5.54 -28.54 13.70
C ARG A 864 4.22 -27.78 13.73
N MET A 865 3.46 -27.80 12.62
CA MET A 865 2.20 -27.07 12.44
C MET A 865 2.25 -25.59 12.80
N HIS A 866 3.40 -24.95 12.59
CA HIS A 866 3.54 -23.49 12.67
C HIS A 866 3.39 -22.89 11.28
N VAL A 867 2.94 -21.63 11.26
CA VAL A 867 2.88 -20.82 10.05
C VAL A 867 4.31 -20.57 9.60
N ALA A 868 4.67 -21.08 8.43
CA ALA A 868 5.92 -20.76 7.79
C ALA A 868 5.83 -19.36 7.17
N GLU A 869 4.79 -19.14 6.35
CA GLU A 869 4.62 -17.92 5.56
C GLU A 869 3.13 -17.62 5.30
N GLU A 870 2.82 -16.33 5.11
CA GLU A 870 1.50 -15.85 4.69
C GLU A 870 1.61 -15.12 3.34
N PHE A 871 1.06 -15.70 2.28
CA PHE A 871 1.06 -15.08 0.95
C PHE A 871 -0.22 -14.29 0.74
N ARG A 872 -0.07 -12.99 0.51
CA ARG A 872 -1.17 -12.03 0.37
C ARG A 872 -1.23 -11.43 -1.03
N GLY A 873 -2.44 -11.02 -1.41
CA GLY A 873 -2.67 -10.11 -2.53
C GLY A 873 -3.69 -10.60 -3.56
N HIS A 874 -4.17 -11.85 -3.49
CA HIS A 874 -5.38 -12.19 -4.23
C HIS A 874 -6.55 -11.33 -3.73
N LYS A 875 -7.40 -10.87 -4.64
CA LYS A 875 -8.55 -9.98 -4.35
C LYS A 875 -9.85 -10.73 -4.09
N SER A 876 -9.82 -12.05 -4.12
CA SER A 876 -10.96 -12.95 -3.92
C SER A 876 -10.47 -14.32 -3.45
N ARG A 877 -11.40 -15.20 -3.12
CA ARG A 877 -11.13 -16.52 -2.57
C ARG A 877 -10.20 -17.36 -3.44
N VAL A 878 -9.26 -18.04 -2.78
CA VAL A 878 -8.34 -18.98 -3.44
C VAL A 878 -9.05 -20.31 -3.63
N ASN A 879 -9.40 -20.63 -4.88
CA ASN A 879 -10.24 -21.78 -5.20
C ASN A 879 -9.44 -23.08 -5.33
N ASN A 880 -8.16 -22.99 -5.69
CA ASN A 880 -7.30 -24.17 -5.80
C ASN A 880 -5.83 -23.83 -5.58
N LEU A 881 -5.09 -24.80 -5.03
CA LEU A 881 -3.67 -24.75 -4.75
C LEU A 881 -3.00 -25.97 -5.35
N SER A 882 -1.78 -25.80 -5.88
CA SER A 882 -0.98 -26.91 -6.39
C SER A 882 0.49 -26.68 -6.08
N PHE A 883 1.15 -27.66 -5.48
CA PHE A 883 2.60 -27.67 -5.36
C PHE A 883 3.20 -28.25 -6.64
N ASN A 884 4.37 -27.76 -7.01
CA ASN A 884 5.20 -28.44 -8.00
C ASN A 884 5.78 -29.74 -7.40
N THR A 885 6.29 -30.63 -8.25
CA THR A 885 6.83 -31.94 -7.85
C THR A 885 7.97 -31.80 -6.82
N ALA A 886 8.86 -30.81 -6.99
CA ALA A 886 9.94 -30.56 -6.02
C ALA A 886 9.45 -30.00 -4.66
N GLY A 887 8.27 -29.38 -4.63
CA GLY A 887 7.67 -28.76 -3.44
C GLY A 887 8.30 -27.43 -3.04
N ASN A 888 9.07 -26.79 -3.94
CA ASN A 888 9.67 -25.48 -3.74
C ASN A 888 8.92 -24.34 -4.45
N ARG A 889 7.85 -24.65 -5.18
CA ARG A 889 6.93 -23.67 -5.75
C ARG A 889 5.48 -24.03 -5.44
N LEU A 890 4.65 -23.00 -5.32
CA LEU A 890 3.22 -23.12 -5.08
C LEU A 890 2.48 -22.27 -6.11
N ALA A 891 1.50 -22.85 -6.79
CA ALA A 891 0.56 -22.10 -7.60
C ALA A 891 -0.76 -21.91 -6.83
N SER A 892 -1.39 -20.75 -6.96
CA SER A 892 -2.71 -20.45 -6.42
C SER A 892 -3.62 -19.86 -7.51
N GLY A 893 -4.78 -20.48 -7.70
CA GLY A 893 -5.83 -20.01 -8.62
C GLY A 893 -6.99 -19.39 -7.85
N SER A 894 -7.42 -18.20 -8.25
CA SER A 894 -8.45 -17.43 -7.52
C SER A 894 -9.59 -16.97 -8.42
N PHE A 895 -10.70 -16.62 -7.76
CA PHE A 895 -11.84 -15.97 -8.39
C PHE A 895 -11.58 -14.49 -8.73
N ASP A 896 -10.42 -13.95 -8.33
CA ASP A 896 -9.95 -12.65 -8.80
C ASP A 896 -9.44 -12.68 -10.25
N ARG A 897 -9.57 -13.82 -10.94
CA ARG A 897 -9.19 -14.05 -12.35
C ARG A 897 -7.68 -14.03 -12.57
N THR A 898 -6.91 -14.34 -11.51
CA THR A 898 -5.46 -14.49 -11.61
C THR A 898 -5.02 -15.85 -11.10
N VAL A 899 -3.94 -16.34 -11.70
CA VAL A 899 -3.10 -17.39 -11.12
C VAL A 899 -1.83 -16.74 -10.62
N ARG A 900 -1.39 -17.11 -9.42
CA ARG A 900 -0.13 -16.65 -8.86
C ARG A 900 0.80 -17.81 -8.60
N LEU A 901 2.06 -17.63 -8.97
CA LEU A 901 3.11 -18.61 -8.77
C LEU A 901 4.13 -18.06 -7.78
N TRP A 902 4.23 -18.74 -6.65
CA TRP A 902 5.04 -18.38 -5.48
C TRP A 902 6.31 -19.23 -5.43
N ASP A 903 7.44 -18.57 -5.22
CA ASP A 903 8.72 -19.23 -4.90
C ASP A 903 8.82 -19.44 -3.38
N LEU A 904 8.93 -20.69 -2.95
CA LEU A 904 8.98 -21.04 -1.53
C LEU A 904 10.41 -21.08 -0.97
N ASP A 905 11.43 -21.00 -1.82
CA ASP A 905 12.82 -20.82 -1.40
C ASP A 905 13.08 -19.34 -1.06
N PHE A 906 12.29 -18.43 -1.66
CA PHE A 906 12.31 -16.98 -1.41
C PHE A 906 10.91 -16.40 -1.18
N PRO A 907 10.22 -16.77 -0.08
CA PRO A 907 8.80 -16.45 0.13
C PRO A 907 8.47 -14.96 0.29
N LYS A 908 9.48 -14.11 0.48
CA LYS A 908 9.33 -12.65 0.58
C LYS A 908 9.33 -11.96 -0.78
N ASP A 909 9.74 -12.64 -1.84
CA ASP A 909 9.75 -12.09 -3.19
C ASP A 909 8.30 -12.03 -3.73
N GLN A 910 8.06 -11.14 -4.69
CA GLN A 910 6.74 -11.04 -5.32
C GLN A 910 6.44 -12.29 -6.16
N PRO A 911 5.17 -12.73 -6.25
CA PRO A 911 4.81 -13.84 -7.11
C PRO A 911 4.83 -13.41 -8.59
N VAL A 912 4.99 -14.39 -9.48
CA VAL A 912 4.59 -14.22 -10.87
C VAL A 912 3.06 -14.19 -10.92
N ILE A 913 2.50 -13.13 -11.51
CA ILE A 913 1.05 -12.97 -11.72
C ILE A 913 0.73 -13.33 -13.17
N LEU A 914 -0.16 -14.30 -13.35
CA LEU A 914 -0.61 -14.79 -14.65
C LEU A 914 -2.09 -14.41 -14.83
N ASP A 915 -2.36 -13.52 -15.79
CA ASP A 915 -3.65 -12.86 -15.97
C ASP A 915 -4.17 -12.93 -17.43
N ASP A 916 -3.65 -13.85 -18.23
CA ASP A 916 -4.05 -14.04 -19.64
C ASP A 916 -5.48 -14.61 -19.83
N HIS A 917 -6.20 -14.86 -18.74
CA HIS A 917 -7.58 -15.36 -18.71
C HIS A 917 -8.50 -14.33 -18.07
N LYS A 918 -9.75 -14.26 -18.55
CA LYS A 918 -10.69 -13.19 -18.18
C LYS A 918 -11.80 -13.60 -17.21
N ASP A 919 -11.81 -14.85 -16.75
CA ASP A 919 -12.83 -15.39 -15.85
C ASP A 919 -12.20 -16.22 -14.71
N TRP A 920 -13.02 -16.81 -13.85
CA TRP A 920 -12.58 -17.52 -12.65
C TRP A 920 -11.70 -18.74 -12.94
N VAL A 921 -10.70 -18.94 -12.09
CA VAL A 921 -9.87 -20.15 -12.07
C VAL A 921 -10.51 -21.18 -11.15
N TRP A 922 -10.91 -22.32 -11.70
CA TRP A 922 -11.50 -23.41 -10.92
C TRP A 922 -10.45 -24.38 -10.40
N SER A 923 -9.49 -24.74 -11.24
CA SER A 923 -8.48 -25.74 -10.94
C SER A 923 -7.15 -25.38 -11.58
N ILE A 924 -6.06 -25.74 -10.90
CA ILE A 924 -4.70 -25.56 -11.36
C ILE A 924 -3.90 -26.85 -11.15
N GLY A 925 -2.90 -27.10 -12.00
CA GLY A 925 -2.01 -28.24 -11.84
C GLY A 925 -0.70 -28.05 -12.59
N PHE A 926 0.41 -28.45 -11.98
CA PHE A 926 1.69 -28.60 -12.67
C PHE A 926 1.69 -29.87 -13.52
N SER A 927 2.37 -29.88 -14.65
CA SER A 927 2.72 -31.12 -15.36
C SER A 927 3.68 -31.97 -14.51
N GLY A 928 3.75 -33.28 -14.73
CA GLY A 928 4.59 -34.20 -13.92
C GLY A 928 6.05 -33.75 -13.74
N GLU A 929 6.68 -33.27 -14.83
CA GLU A 929 8.07 -32.80 -14.84
C GLU A 929 8.23 -31.30 -14.46
N ASP A 930 7.17 -30.65 -13.97
CA ASP A 930 7.14 -29.20 -13.68
C ASP A 930 7.54 -28.31 -14.87
N ASP A 931 7.30 -28.75 -16.11
CA ASP A 931 7.56 -27.95 -17.32
C ASP A 931 6.47 -26.91 -17.56
N PHE A 932 5.22 -27.22 -17.18
CA PHE A 932 4.06 -26.35 -17.35
C PHE A 932 3.21 -26.22 -16.11
N LEU A 933 2.58 -25.06 -15.97
CA LEU A 933 1.44 -24.82 -15.11
C LEU A 933 0.18 -24.71 -15.99
N LEU A 934 -0.89 -25.38 -15.57
CA LEU A 934 -2.17 -25.37 -16.26
C LEU A 934 -3.25 -24.80 -15.36
N ALA A 935 -4.18 -24.04 -15.94
CA ALA A 935 -5.36 -23.54 -15.24
C ALA A 935 -6.63 -23.80 -16.04
N GLY A 936 -7.61 -24.43 -15.39
CA GLY A 936 -8.95 -24.66 -15.92
C GLY A 936 -9.83 -23.49 -15.55
N CYS A 937 -10.35 -22.81 -16.56
CA CYS A 937 -11.09 -21.56 -16.40
C CYS A 937 -12.58 -21.73 -16.68
N LYS A 938 -13.35 -20.75 -16.19
CA LYS A 938 -14.79 -20.66 -16.46
C LYS A 938 -15.11 -20.32 -17.92
N ASP A 939 -14.15 -19.78 -18.67
CA ASP A 939 -14.28 -19.46 -20.11
C ASP A 939 -14.17 -20.70 -21.02
N ASN A 940 -14.22 -21.91 -20.46
CA ASN A 940 -14.13 -23.22 -21.13
C ASN A 940 -12.74 -23.56 -21.68
N LEU A 941 -11.76 -22.69 -21.46
CA LEU A 941 -10.39 -22.87 -21.94
C LEU A 941 -9.48 -23.35 -20.81
N ILE A 942 -8.40 -24.02 -21.20
CA ILE A 942 -7.27 -24.28 -20.31
C ILE A 942 -6.14 -23.34 -20.71
N ARG A 943 -5.59 -22.62 -19.75
CA ARG A 943 -4.37 -21.82 -19.95
C ARG A 943 -3.14 -22.62 -19.58
N LYS A 944 -2.10 -22.51 -20.41
CA LYS A 944 -0.80 -23.18 -20.23
C LYS A 944 0.30 -22.13 -20.13
N TRP A 945 1.12 -22.21 -19.09
CA TRP A 945 2.31 -21.39 -18.92
C TRP A 945 3.55 -22.25 -18.69
N PRO A 946 4.69 -21.95 -19.33
CA PRO A 946 5.96 -22.58 -18.97
C PRO A 946 6.30 -22.28 -17.52
N ALA A 947 6.72 -23.29 -16.76
CA ALA A 947 7.10 -23.12 -15.36
C ALA A 947 8.60 -22.84 -15.21
N LYS A 948 9.45 -23.13 -16.20
CA LYS A 948 10.92 -22.96 -16.15
C LYS A 948 11.39 -21.80 -17.04
N THR A 949 12.03 -20.81 -16.44
CA THR A 949 12.56 -19.62 -17.14
C THR A 949 13.66 -20.00 -18.13
N GLU A 950 14.52 -20.95 -17.78
CA GLU A 950 15.62 -21.42 -18.63
C GLU A 950 15.11 -22.15 -19.88
N GLN A 951 13.97 -22.84 -19.76
CA GLN A 951 13.31 -23.45 -20.90
C GLN A 951 12.77 -22.39 -21.85
N MET A 952 12.12 -21.34 -21.31
CA MET A 952 11.66 -20.21 -22.11
C MET A 952 12.81 -19.52 -22.84
N ALA A 953 13.94 -19.30 -22.16
CA ALA A 953 15.12 -18.68 -22.76
C ALA A 953 15.71 -19.54 -23.89
N ARG A 954 15.85 -20.86 -23.70
CA ARG A 954 16.31 -21.77 -24.76
C ARG A 954 15.39 -21.76 -25.97
N GLU A 955 14.09 -21.78 -25.74
CA GLU A 955 13.08 -21.73 -26.78
C GLU A 955 13.10 -20.40 -27.54
N MET A 956 13.23 -19.28 -26.82
CA MET A 956 13.31 -17.95 -27.40
C MET A 956 14.45 -17.86 -28.41
N CYS A 957 15.65 -18.32 -28.05
CA CYS A 957 16.79 -18.32 -28.96
C CYS A 957 16.63 -19.19 -30.21
N GLN A 958 15.74 -20.18 -30.21
CA GLN A 958 15.45 -20.98 -31.41
C GLN A 958 14.53 -20.25 -32.41
N LEU A 959 13.75 -19.29 -31.92
CA LEU A 959 12.76 -18.54 -32.72
C LEU A 959 13.30 -17.20 -33.22
N LEU A 960 14.34 -16.66 -32.58
CA LEU A 960 14.91 -15.36 -32.93
C LEU A 960 15.81 -15.46 -34.18
N PRO A 961 15.56 -14.66 -35.24
CA PRO A 961 16.28 -14.77 -36.51
C PRO A 961 17.64 -14.06 -36.52
N ARG A 962 17.98 -13.27 -35.49
CA ARG A 962 19.19 -12.44 -35.40
C ARG A 962 19.50 -12.08 -33.95
N ASP A 963 20.68 -11.53 -33.68
CA ASP A 963 21.02 -10.87 -32.41
C ASP A 963 20.62 -9.38 -32.38
N LEU A 964 20.74 -8.74 -31.20
CA LEU A 964 20.65 -7.28 -31.05
C LEU A 964 21.75 -6.58 -31.89
N SER A 965 21.40 -5.51 -32.58
CA SER A 965 22.36 -4.62 -33.22
C SER A 965 23.07 -3.73 -32.20
N GLN A 966 24.19 -3.10 -32.58
CA GLN A 966 24.88 -2.17 -31.68
C GLN A 966 24.03 -0.94 -31.29
N GLU A 967 23.17 -0.45 -32.20
CA GLU A 967 22.28 0.67 -31.90
C GLU A 967 21.19 0.27 -30.89
N GLU A 968 20.59 -0.92 -31.07
CA GLU A 968 19.63 -1.49 -30.12
C GLU A 968 20.29 -1.78 -28.77
N TRP A 969 21.53 -2.25 -28.75
CA TRP A 969 22.31 -2.47 -27.52
C TRP A 969 22.45 -1.17 -26.72
N LYS A 970 22.89 -0.08 -27.37
CA LYS A 970 22.99 1.23 -26.71
C LYS A 970 21.65 1.74 -26.19
N SER A 971 20.56 1.45 -26.91
CA SER A 971 19.22 1.95 -26.57
C SER A 971 18.57 1.18 -25.41
N TYR A 972 18.74 -0.14 -25.38
CA TYR A 972 18.04 -1.02 -24.44
C TYR A 972 18.90 -1.50 -23.27
N VAL A 973 20.21 -1.60 -23.46
CA VAL A 973 21.17 -2.08 -22.45
C VAL A 973 21.83 -0.90 -21.75
N ALA A 974 22.98 -0.45 -22.27
CA ALA A 974 23.67 0.79 -21.92
C ALA A 974 24.88 0.97 -22.84
N GLU A 975 25.39 2.20 -22.98
CA GLU A 975 26.58 2.48 -23.79
C GLU A 975 27.89 2.07 -23.09
N ASP A 976 27.91 2.05 -21.75
CA ASP A 976 29.09 1.69 -20.95
C ASP A 976 29.25 0.18 -20.71
N ILE A 977 28.33 -0.65 -21.21
CA ILE A 977 28.38 -2.12 -21.09
C ILE A 977 28.84 -2.71 -22.42
N PRO A 978 29.92 -3.53 -22.43
CA PRO A 978 30.43 -4.17 -23.65
C PRO A 978 29.35 -4.97 -24.37
N PHE A 979 29.34 -4.88 -25.70
CA PHE A 979 28.39 -5.62 -26.54
C PHE A 979 28.62 -7.13 -26.43
N GLU A 980 27.54 -7.88 -26.22
CA GLU A 980 27.52 -9.34 -26.20
C GLU A 980 26.43 -9.87 -27.14
N GLN A 981 26.64 -11.05 -27.72
CA GLN A 981 25.61 -11.71 -28.54
C GLN A 981 24.51 -12.27 -27.65
N THR A 982 23.27 -12.15 -28.11
CA THR A 982 22.08 -12.49 -27.32
C THR A 982 21.82 -14.00 -27.30
N CYS A 983 22.11 -14.71 -28.39
CA CYS A 983 21.92 -16.16 -28.46
C CYS A 983 23.21 -16.89 -28.82
N GLN A 984 24.20 -16.88 -27.92
CA GLN A 984 25.46 -17.61 -28.13
C GLN A 984 25.30 -19.14 -28.06
N MET A 985 24.34 -19.67 -27.28
CA MET A 985 24.25 -21.11 -26.97
C MET A 985 23.61 -21.99 -28.05
N ALA A 986 22.93 -21.43 -29.07
CA ALA A 986 22.26 -22.25 -30.09
C ALA A 986 23.24 -22.85 -31.12
N GLN A 987 24.44 -22.29 -31.28
CA GLN A 987 25.43 -22.81 -32.23
C GLN A 987 26.29 -23.94 -31.65
N GLU A 988 26.70 -23.88 -30.38
CA GLU A 988 27.55 -24.92 -29.78
C GLU A 988 26.81 -26.26 -29.56
N LEU A 989 25.51 -26.23 -29.24
CA LEU A 989 24.68 -27.44 -29.11
C LEU A 989 24.23 -28.03 -30.45
N SER A 990 24.26 -27.25 -31.53
CA SER A 990 24.01 -27.74 -32.90
C SER A 990 25.23 -28.41 -33.53
N GLN A 991 26.44 -28.06 -33.07
CA GLN A 991 27.69 -28.71 -33.49
C GLN A 991 27.98 -30.00 -32.71
N LEU A 992 27.23 -30.27 -31.64
CA LEU A 992 27.31 -31.47 -30.80
C LEU A 992 26.15 -32.47 -31.01
N ARG A 993 25.30 -32.26 -32.02
CA ARG A 993 24.23 -33.20 -32.42
C ARG A 993 24.54 -33.90 -33.74
#